data_AF-A0A0J6J0Y2-F1
#
_entry.id   AF-A0A0J6J0Y2-F1
#
_cell.length_a   1.000
_cell.length_b   1.000
_cell.length_c   1.000
_cell.angle_alpha   90.00
_cell.angle_beta   90.00
_cell.angle_gamma   90.00
#
_symmetry.space_group_name_H-M   'P 1'
#
loop_
_entity.id
_entity.type
_entity.pdbx_description
1 polymer ?
#
loop_
_entity_poly.entity_id
_entity_poly.type
_entity_poly.pdbx_seq_one_letter_code
_entity_poly.pdbx_strand_id
1 'polypeptide(L)'
;MSASPHQGSFLIGNERYVYLQKLAAQADRLFVTVAVLATVASLAAAWHQGTWTLWLTVSLPTLAVIALQVKLYPGSLLSRCTVALGLMVLAAALIQQAGGMIEVHFGVILLIALLLYYRDWRPIMVAAAAIAVHHVLFFWLQHRGLPVRVFTADAGLGILAIHALYVAVEAAILVPMAVQMRRQLLDVGHDPHDLAQAARAIAQQQPLPAAIRALELPQGSIAHTLVAANAQLLSSREQDSEAQRENLRIRSALDDVTTNVMIADAERRIVYVNRPLLQMLSDVQEDLRRDLPQFDASDLLGKTIDVFHRHPEHQARMLAELKGTHRAQIRVGGHTMRLIVNPVTDAAGNRLGFVVEWADRTDEVAVEEEIAGIVRGAVAGDLGGRIRLDGKHGFLLQLGEQINAMLAAGASGLAHIQQMLRALAEGDLSRRIDADLQGVYANMKDDANATAEQLSAIVRQIQGASDAINTAAGEIAAGNDDLSRRTEQQAASLEETAASMEELTSTVKQNAEHAHQANQLAVGAAAVASQGGSVVGQVVTTMSGIAASSKKIADIISVIDGIAFQTNILALNAAVEAARAGEQGRGFAVVASEVRTLAQRSSTAAKEIKDLIDDSVGRVAQGSALVEQAGTTMQEIVASVQRVTDIMREISSASQEQSAGIEQVNQTVTQMDEATQQNAALVEEASANARSMEHEAGELARAVASFTLERRPPSGASASGGNVHPVYKKAQLSR
;
A
#
# COMPACT_ATOMS: atom_id res chain seq x y z
N MET A 1 41.20 37.44 5.57
CA MET A 1 41.09 36.55 6.75
C MET A 1 41.57 35.19 6.29
N SER A 2 42.52 34.48 6.89
CA SER A 2 43.28 34.61 8.13
C SER A 2 44.48 33.64 8.03
N ALA A 3 45.47 33.83 8.90
CA ALA A 3 46.57 32.91 9.22
C ALA A 3 47.92 33.20 8.53
N SER A 4 48.54 34.29 8.99
CA SER A 4 50.00 34.40 9.02
C SER A 4 50.54 33.40 10.05
N PRO A 5 51.46 32.49 9.69
CA PRO A 5 52.14 31.66 10.66
C PRO A 5 53.21 32.50 11.36
N HIS A 6 53.02 32.72 12.66
CA HIS A 6 54.11 32.90 13.60
C HIS A 6 54.97 31.64 13.60
N GLN A 7 56.25 31.75 13.22
CA GLN A 7 57.34 30.92 13.74
C GLN A 7 58.68 31.60 13.46
N GLY A 8 59.45 31.85 14.52
CA GLY A 8 60.77 32.45 14.43
C GLY A 8 61.24 32.97 15.78
N SER A 9 61.66 32.05 16.65
CA SER A 9 62.52 32.31 17.81
C SER A 9 63.67 33.25 17.42
N PHE A 10 63.74 34.44 18.02
CA PHE A 10 64.92 35.31 17.89
C PHE A 10 65.17 36.06 19.20
N LEU A 11 65.53 35.30 20.23
CA LEU A 11 66.49 35.80 21.19
C LEU A 11 67.85 35.85 20.47
N ILE A 12 68.47 37.04 20.48
CA ILE A 12 69.79 37.39 19.94
C ILE A 12 69.82 37.67 18.42
N GLY A 13 69.74 38.97 18.04
CA GLY A 13 70.47 39.46 16.87
C GLY A 13 69.75 40.22 15.75
N ASN A 14 68.42 40.38 15.74
CA ASN A 14 67.74 40.79 14.50
C ASN A 14 67.72 42.30 14.22
N GLU A 15 68.82 42.79 13.65
CA GLU A 15 68.78 43.80 12.59
C GLU A 15 68.01 43.21 11.39
N ARG A 16 66.86 43.80 11.00
CA ARG A 16 66.00 43.28 9.91
C ARG A 16 66.73 43.14 8.57
N TYR A 17 67.79 43.92 8.35
CA TYR A 17 68.56 43.91 7.12
C TYR A 17 70.02 43.54 7.40
N VAL A 18 70.51 42.51 6.71
CA VAL A 18 71.85 41.94 6.90
C VAL A 18 72.97 42.99 6.76
N TYR A 19 72.79 44.00 5.89
CA TYR A 19 73.79 45.04 5.70
C TYR A 19 73.97 45.92 6.96
N LEU A 20 72.89 46.20 7.70
CA LEU A 20 72.98 46.99 8.94
C LEU A 20 73.73 46.24 10.03
N GLN A 21 73.56 44.92 10.11
CA GLN A 21 74.33 44.08 11.01
C GLN A 21 75.82 44.08 10.67
N LYS A 22 76.18 44.05 9.38
CA LYS A 22 77.58 44.16 8.94
C LYS A 22 78.21 45.51 9.31
N LEU A 23 77.49 46.62 9.11
CA LEU A 23 77.95 47.95 9.54
C LEU A 23 78.15 48.01 11.07
N ALA A 24 77.22 47.46 11.84
CA ALA A 24 77.36 47.40 13.29
C ALA A 24 78.56 46.52 13.71
N ALA A 25 78.81 45.39 13.04
CA ALA A 25 79.96 44.54 13.31
C ALA A 25 81.31 45.22 12.98
N GLN A 26 81.35 46.13 12.00
CA GLN A 26 82.53 46.97 11.74
C GLN A 26 82.73 48.00 12.86
N ALA A 27 81.64 48.62 13.32
CA ALA A 27 81.66 49.53 14.47
C ALA A 27 82.17 48.84 15.74
N ASP A 28 81.69 47.62 16.02
CA ASP A 28 82.15 46.81 17.15
C ASP A 28 83.70 46.70 17.20
N ARG A 29 84.36 46.46 16.05
CA ARG A 29 85.83 46.36 15.98
C ARG A 29 86.51 47.67 16.38
N LEU A 30 85.98 48.80 15.89
CA LEU A 30 86.49 50.12 16.27
C LEU A 30 86.35 50.34 17.78
N PHE A 31 85.20 49.99 18.36
CA PHE A 31 84.96 50.21 19.78
C PHE A 31 85.73 49.26 20.70
N VAL A 32 86.11 48.06 20.25
CA VAL A 32 87.09 47.24 20.97
C VAL A 32 88.43 47.99 21.06
N THR A 33 88.89 48.61 19.97
CA THR A 33 90.11 49.43 19.99
C THR A 33 89.98 50.64 20.93
N VAL A 34 88.84 51.33 20.91
CA VAL A 34 88.57 52.46 21.83
C VAL A 34 88.55 51.99 23.28
N ALA A 35 87.93 50.83 23.57
CA ALA A 35 87.92 50.26 24.91
C ALA A 35 89.32 49.87 25.38
N VAL A 36 90.16 49.27 24.51
CA VAL A 36 91.57 48.97 24.82
C VAL A 36 92.31 50.27 25.21
N LEU A 37 92.15 51.34 24.42
CA LEU A 37 92.79 52.63 24.72
C LEU A 37 92.30 53.22 26.04
N ALA A 38 90.99 53.17 26.32
CA ALA A 38 90.42 53.63 27.59
C ALA A 38 90.92 52.80 28.78
N THR A 39 91.04 51.48 28.63
CA THR A 39 91.61 50.59 29.65
C THR A 39 93.08 50.91 29.91
N VAL A 40 93.89 51.13 28.86
CA VAL A 40 95.30 51.53 29.01
C VAL A 40 95.42 52.88 29.71
N ALA A 41 94.63 53.87 29.31
CA ALA A 41 94.59 55.18 29.96
C ALA A 41 94.20 55.05 31.44
N SER A 42 93.21 54.21 31.74
CA SER A 42 92.78 53.93 33.12
C SER A 42 93.88 53.28 33.96
N LEU A 43 94.55 52.26 33.43
CA LEU A 43 95.64 51.60 34.16
C LEU A 43 96.85 52.53 34.35
N ALA A 44 97.16 53.39 33.38
CA ALA A 44 98.21 54.40 33.50
C ALA A 44 97.89 55.45 34.57
N ALA A 45 96.64 55.93 34.63
CA ALA A 45 96.19 56.85 35.68
C ALA A 45 96.22 56.17 37.07
N ALA A 46 95.77 54.91 37.16
CA ALA A 46 95.80 54.13 38.41
C ALA A 46 97.23 53.88 38.92
N TRP A 47 98.19 53.67 38.01
CA TRP A 47 99.61 53.53 38.35
C TRP A 47 100.16 54.81 38.98
N HIS A 48 99.86 55.97 38.40
CA HIS A 48 100.28 57.27 38.95
C HIS A 48 99.66 57.55 40.33
N GLN A 49 98.45 57.04 40.60
CA GLN A 49 97.72 57.23 41.86
C GLN A 49 98.04 56.19 42.95
N GLY A 50 98.85 55.16 42.63
CA GLY A 50 99.12 54.04 43.55
C GLY A 50 97.94 53.11 43.82
N THR A 51 96.87 53.16 43.01
CA THR A 51 95.64 52.36 43.20
C THR A 51 95.49 51.23 42.15
N TRP A 52 96.60 50.84 41.52
CA TRP A 52 96.60 49.95 40.35
C TRP A 52 95.90 48.60 40.56
N THR A 53 96.00 47.99 41.75
CA THR A 53 95.43 46.65 42.02
C THR A 53 93.90 46.63 41.93
N LEU A 54 93.23 47.64 42.48
CA LEU A 54 91.78 47.73 42.50
C LEU A 54 91.21 48.08 41.12
N TRP A 55 91.94 48.86 40.33
CA TRP A 55 91.47 49.24 39.00
C TRP A 55 91.80 48.21 37.93
N LEU A 56 92.81 47.37 38.16
CA LEU A 56 93.06 46.22 37.31
C LEU A 56 91.91 45.20 37.38
N THR A 57 91.29 45.01 38.54
CA THR A 57 90.12 44.12 38.71
C THR A 57 88.81 44.71 38.18
N VAL A 58 88.78 45.98 37.78
CA VAL A 58 87.62 46.61 37.12
C VAL A 58 87.83 46.77 35.62
N SER A 59 88.95 47.38 35.21
CA SER A 59 89.18 47.77 33.82
C SER A 59 89.50 46.59 32.90
N LEU A 60 90.22 45.56 33.36
CA LEU A 60 90.51 44.37 32.52
C LEU A 60 89.27 43.47 32.34
N PRO A 61 88.48 43.13 33.38
CA PRO A 61 87.24 42.38 33.19
C PRO A 61 86.23 43.11 32.30
N THR A 62 86.12 44.44 32.44
CA THR A 62 85.25 45.24 31.57
C THR A 62 85.68 45.12 30.10
N LEU A 63 86.98 45.26 29.82
CA LEU A 63 87.51 45.07 28.46
C LEU A 63 87.29 43.63 27.95
N ALA A 64 87.47 42.62 28.80
CA ALA A 64 87.26 41.22 28.45
C ALA A 64 85.78 40.95 28.11
N VAL A 65 84.83 41.53 28.86
CA VAL A 65 83.39 41.44 28.58
C VAL A 65 83.06 42.09 27.25
N ILE A 66 83.60 43.29 26.97
CA ILE A 66 83.42 43.98 25.69
C ILE A 66 83.96 43.10 24.54
N ALA A 67 85.22 42.65 24.64
CA ALA A 67 85.87 41.87 23.60
C ALA A 67 85.18 40.51 23.36
N LEU A 68 84.73 39.84 24.43
CA LEU A 68 84.00 38.57 24.34
C LEU A 68 82.64 38.76 23.69
N GLN A 69 81.90 39.80 24.08
CA GLN A 69 80.57 40.07 23.53
C GLN A 69 80.63 40.41 22.03
N VAL A 70 81.60 41.22 21.62
CA VAL A 70 81.86 41.56 20.22
C VAL A 70 82.28 40.35 19.40
N LYS A 71 83.08 39.45 19.97
CA LYS A 71 83.52 38.22 19.29
C LYS A 71 82.39 37.20 19.12
N LEU A 72 81.55 37.03 20.13
CA LEU A 72 80.45 36.06 20.11
C LEU A 72 79.26 36.53 19.27
N TYR A 73 78.92 37.82 19.35
CA TYR A 73 77.70 38.37 18.74
C TYR A 73 77.96 39.70 18.00
N PRO A 74 78.84 39.70 16.98
CA PRO A 74 79.25 40.92 16.30
C PRO A 74 78.06 41.65 15.65
N GLY A 75 77.96 42.95 15.90
CA GLY A 75 76.93 43.85 15.38
C GLY A 75 75.54 43.64 15.98
N SER A 76 75.37 42.73 16.94
CA SER A 76 74.08 42.51 17.60
C SER A 76 73.70 43.69 18.49
N LEU A 77 72.40 43.87 18.76
CA LEU A 77 71.95 44.88 19.73
C LEU A 77 72.59 44.67 21.11
N LEU A 78 72.71 43.42 21.54
CA LEU A 78 73.33 43.07 22.80
C LEU A 78 74.80 43.50 22.84
N SER A 79 75.57 43.22 21.77
CA SER A 79 76.96 43.70 21.65
C SER A 79 77.08 45.21 21.76
N ARG A 80 76.27 45.95 20.99
CA ARG A 80 76.31 47.42 20.97
C ARG A 80 75.99 48.03 22.33
N CYS A 81 74.96 47.52 23.02
CA CYS A 81 74.59 47.98 24.35
C CYS A 81 75.65 47.61 25.40
N THR A 82 76.25 46.41 25.32
CA THR A 82 77.34 46.00 26.20
C THR A 82 78.59 46.85 26.00
N VAL A 83 78.93 47.18 24.76
CA VAL A 83 80.03 48.11 24.43
C VAL A 83 79.75 49.48 25.03
N ALA A 84 78.56 50.05 24.81
CA ALA A 84 78.18 51.35 25.35
C ALA A 84 78.26 51.39 26.88
N LEU A 85 77.71 50.37 27.55
CA LEU A 85 77.77 50.24 29.01
C LEU A 85 79.22 50.11 29.51
N GLY A 86 80.01 49.24 28.87
CA GLY A 86 81.40 49.00 29.24
C GLY A 86 82.29 50.23 29.06
N LEU A 87 82.07 51.03 28.01
CA LEU A 87 82.74 52.32 27.84
C LEU A 87 82.40 53.31 28.95
N MET A 88 81.15 53.33 29.44
CA MET A 88 80.78 54.17 30.59
C MET A 88 81.42 53.70 31.90
N VAL A 89 81.59 52.39 32.09
CA VAL A 89 82.33 51.84 33.24
C VAL A 89 83.82 52.23 33.18
N LEU A 90 84.44 52.15 32.00
CA LEU A 90 85.84 52.57 31.82
C LEU A 90 86.02 54.09 32.00
N ALA A 91 85.06 54.90 31.53
CA ALA A 91 85.05 56.34 31.74
C ALA A 91 84.87 56.70 33.23
N ALA A 92 83.96 56.04 33.93
CA ALA A 92 83.78 56.18 35.37
C ALA A 92 85.05 55.84 36.16
N ALA A 93 85.76 54.77 35.78
CA ALA A 93 87.04 54.41 36.39
C ALA A 93 88.10 55.50 36.19
N LEU A 94 88.18 56.09 34.98
CA LEU A 94 89.06 57.20 34.67
C LEU A 94 88.72 58.46 35.49
N ILE A 95 87.44 58.82 35.62
CA ILE A 95 86.99 59.97 36.42
C ILE A 95 87.44 59.81 37.88
N GLN A 96 87.21 58.63 38.44
CA GLN A 96 87.59 58.29 39.81
C GLN A 96 89.12 58.37 40.02
N GLN A 97 89.89 57.84 39.08
CA GLN A 97 91.35 57.91 39.08
C GLN A 97 91.88 59.31 38.75
N ALA A 98 91.09 60.19 38.17
CA ALA A 98 91.45 61.59 37.97
C ALA A 98 91.12 62.44 39.20
N GLY A 99 90.62 61.84 40.29
CA GLY A 99 90.18 62.57 41.47
C GLY A 99 88.88 63.34 41.26
N GLY A 100 88.07 62.96 40.26
CA GLY A 100 86.81 63.63 39.93
C GLY A 100 86.99 64.95 39.17
N MET A 101 88.13 65.17 38.51
CA MET A 101 88.35 66.36 37.68
C MET A 101 87.30 66.49 36.58
N ILE A 102 86.72 67.69 36.44
CA ILE A 102 85.64 67.97 35.48
C ILE A 102 86.16 67.80 34.05
N GLU A 103 87.45 68.05 33.80
CA GLU A 103 88.08 67.90 32.47
C GLU A 103 87.96 66.46 31.94
N VAL A 104 88.03 65.46 32.83
CA VAL A 104 87.92 64.04 32.44
C VAL A 104 86.47 63.65 32.14
N HIS A 105 85.49 64.40 32.65
CA HIS A 105 84.07 64.19 32.35
C HIS A 105 83.72 64.54 30.91
N PHE A 106 84.46 65.44 30.24
CA PHE A 106 84.29 65.68 28.81
C PHE A 106 84.56 64.40 27.98
N GLY A 107 85.34 63.45 28.51
CA GLY A 107 85.53 62.14 27.90
C GLY A 107 84.25 61.31 27.80
N VAL A 108 83.31 61.47 28.75
CA VAL A 108 81.98 60.82 28.69
C VAL A 108 81.20 61.31 27.48
N ILE A 109 81.14 62.63 27.32
CA ILE A 109 80.46 63.29 26.19
C ILE A 109 81.06 62.77 24.87
N LEU A 110 82.39 62.80 24.74
CA LEU A 110 83.06 62.29 23.55
C LEU A 110 82.73 60.81 23.26
N LEU A 111 82.70 59.95 24.28
CA LEU A 111 82.40 58.53 24.12
C LEU A 111 80.94 58.29 23.75
N ILE A 112 80.00 59.02 24.33
CA ILE A 112 78.57 58.93 23.99
C ILE A 112 78.34 59.42 22.55
N ALA A 113 78.96 60.55 22.17
CA ALA A 113 78.92 61.04 20.80
C ALA A 113 79.50 60.03 19.79
N LEU A 114 80.61 59.35 20.15
CA LEU A 114 81.21 58.34 19.27
C LEU A 114 80.27 57.17 18.96
N LEU A 115 79.36 56.82 19.88
CA LEU A 115 78.35 55.77 19.68
C LEU A 115 77.39 56.05 18.50
N LEU A 116 77.32 57.28 18.00
CA LEU A 116 76.68 57.60 16.71
C LEU A 116 77.22 56.75 15.56
N TYR A 117 78.43 56.21 15.65
CA TYR A 117 79.00 55.35 14.63
C TYR A 117 78.19 54.05 14.44
N TYR A 118 77.50 53.56 15.48
CA TYR A 118 76.52 52.49 15.34
C TYR A 118 75.27 52.91 14.57
N ARG A 119 75.00 54.22 14.49
CA ARG A 119 73.81 54.81 13.86
C ARG A 119 72.54 54.20 14.43
N ASP A 120 72.57 53.86 15.73
CA ASP A 120 71.47 53.33 16.49
C ASP A 120 71.37 54.15 17.77
N TRP A 121 70.16 54.59 18.10
CA TRP A 121 69.93 55.42 19.28
C TRP A 121 70.00 54.63 20.58
N ARG A 122 69.78 53.31 20.52
CA ARG A 122 69.67 52.45 21.73
C ARG A 122 70.97 52.41 22.55
N PRO A 123 72.18 52.21 21.98
CA PRO A 123 73.43 52.24 22.73
C PRO A 123 73.69 53.62 23.38
N ILE A 124 73.32 54.71 22.71
CA ILE A 124 73.47 56.08 23.22
C ILE A 124 72.63 56.25 24.49
N MET A 125 71.36 55.80 24.47
CA MET A 125 70.49 55.84 25.65
C MET A 125 70.99 54.96 26.80
N VAL A 126 71.53 53.78 26.49
CA VAL A 126 72.13 52.90 27.51
C VAL A 126 73.33 53.57 28.17
N ALA A 127 74.22 54.22 27.40
CA ALA A 127 75.36 54.94 27.95
C ALA A 127 74.95 56.15 28.80
N ALA A 128 74.05 57.00 28.29
CA ALA A 128 73.55 58.17 29.00
C ALA A 128 72.87 57.80 30.34
N ALA A 129 72.06 56.73 30.35
CA ALA A 129 71.43 56.23 31.57
C ALA A 129 72.47 55.67 32.56
N ALA A 130 73.43 54.86 32.09
CA ALA A 130 74.45 54.27 32.93
C ALA A 130 75.31 55.34 33.63
N ILE A 131 75.72 56.37 32.89
CA ILE A 131 76.58 57.40 33.44
C ILE A 131 75.80 58.35 34.36
N ALA A 132 74.53 58.65 34.07
CA ALA A 132 73.67 59.42 34.97
C ALA A 132 73.48 58.70 36.32
N VAL A 133 73.19 57.39 36.29
CA VAL A 133 73.09 56.57 37.51
C VAL A 133 74.40 56.57 38.28
N HIS A 134 75.54 56.40 37.60
CA HIS A 134 76.86 56.46 38.21
C HIS A 134 77.09 57.80 38.90
N HIS A 135 76.85 58.93 38.22
CA HIS A 135 77.15 60.26 38.77
C HIS A 135 76.30 60.59 40.00
N VAL A 136 75.00 60.30 39.96
CA VAL A 136 74.11 60.54 41.10
C VAL A 136 74.49 59.65 42.29
N LEU A 137 74.72 58.36 42.05
CA LEU A 137 75.05 57.40 43.10
C LEU A 137 76.41 57.71 43.73
N PHE A 138 77.45 57.93 42.92
CA PHE A 138 78.80 58.19 43.42
C PHE A 138 78.91 59.55 44.09
N PHE A 139 78.15 60.57 43.64
CA PHE A 139 78.08 61.86 44.31
C PHE A 139 77.53 61.71 45.74
N TRP A 140 76.47 60.92 45.88
CA TRP A 140 75.85 60.64 47.17
C TRP A 140 76.78 59.84 48.10
N LEU A 141 77.46 58.82 47.57
CA LEU A 141 78.43 58.02 48.32
C LEU A 141 79.66 58.85 48.73
N GLN A 142 80.15 59.73 47.84
CA GLN A 142 81.26 60.66 48.12
C GLN A 142 80.91 61.63 49.25
N HIS A 143 79.70 62.20 49.27
CA HIS A 143 79.22 63.09 50.34
C HIS A 143 79.01 62.37 51.68
N ARG A 144 78.88 61.04 51.69
CA ARG A 144 78.84 60.20 52.89
C ARG A 144 80.24 59.86 53.42
N GLY A 145 81.30 60.33 52.77
CA GLY A 145 82.69 60.10 53.17
C GLY A 145 83.28 58.76 52.71
N LEU A 146 82.61 58.04 51.80
CA LEU A 146 83.19 56.83 51.20
C LEU A 146 84.29 57.22 50.20
N PRO A 147 85.33 56.37 50.01
CA PRO A 147 86.48 56.66 49.15
C PRO A 147 86.17 56.56 47.65
N VAL A 148 84.99 57.04 47.23
CA VAL A 148 84.59 57.23 45.83
C VAL A 148 84.62 58.71 45.48
N ARG A 149 85.10 59.03 44.28
CA ARG A 149 85.29 60.37 43.75
C ARG A 149 84.66 60.41 42.37
N VAL A 150 83.51 61.06 42.26
CA VAL A 150 82.94 61.43 40.97
C VAL A 150 83.31 62.88 40.63
N PHE A 151 83.31 63.79 41.60
CA PHE A 151 83.74 65.19 41.38
C PHE A 151 84.86 65.58 42.37
N THR A 152 85.52 66.71 42.14
CA THR A 152 86.52 67.26 43.10
C THR A 152 85.86 67.55 44.46
N ALA A 153 86.64 67.52 45.55
CA ALA A 153 86.10 67.60 46.92
C ALA A 153 85.21 68.83 47.20
N ASP A 154 85.44 69.94 46.49
CA ASP A 154 84.69 71.19 46.63
C ASP A 154 83.41 71.26 45.77
N ALA A 155 83.07 70.17 45.05
CA ALA A 155 81.94 70.17 44.14
C ALA A 155 80.61 69.92 44.85
N GLY A 156 79.74 70.95 44.87
CA GLY A 156 78.37 70.85 45.39
C GLY A 156 77.34 70.32 44.39
N LEU A 157 76.08 70.21 44.85
CA LEU A 157 74.93 69.74 44.05
C LEU A 157 74.75 70.47 42.70
N GLY A 158 75.22 71.72 42.59
CA GLY A 158 75.14 72.50 41.35
C GLY A 158 75.95 71.90 40.19
N ILE A 159 77.14 71.34 40.45
CA ILE A 159 77.97 70.71 39.42
C ILE A 159 77.32 69.41 38.93
N LEU A 160 76.73 68.62 39.83
CA LEU A 160 75.95 67.42 39.45
C LEU A 160 74.76 67.78 38.56
N ALA A 161 74.02 68.85 38.91
CA ALA A 161 72.87 69.31 38.12
C ALA A 161 73.28 69.80 36.73
N ILE A 162 74.37 70.57 36.63
CA ILE A 162 74.94 71.02 35.35
C ILE A 162 75.38 69.82 34.51
N HIS A 163 76.09 68.86 35.11
CA HIS A 163 76.58 67.69 34.40
C HIS A 163 75.42 66.81 33.89
N ALA A 164 74.40 66.58 34.73
CA ALA A 164 73.18 65.88 34.34
C ALA A 164 72.44 66.59 33.21
N LEU A 165 72.40 67.93 33.22
CA LEU A 165 71.82 68.73 32.14
C LEU A 165 72.61 68.55 30.83
N TYR A 166 73.94 68.57 30.87
CA TYR A 166 74.77 68.36 29.67
C TYR A 166 74.56 66.97 29.06
N VAL A 167 74.53 65.90 29.86
CA VAL A 167 74.27 64.54 29.37
C VAL A 167 72.86 64.42 28.80
N ALA A 168 71.86 65.06 29.42
CA ALA A 168 70.48 65.07 28.91
C ALA A 168 70.36 65.83 27.57
N VAL A 169 70.99 67.01 27.47
CA VAL A 169 71.01 67.81 26.22
C VAL A 169 71.76 67.06 25.12
N GLU A 170 72.90 66.45 25.45
CA GLU A 170 73.65 65.65 24.50
C GLU A 170 72.82 64.45 23.99
N ALA A 171 72.23 63.66 24.88
CA ALA A 171 71.37 62.55 24.47
C ALA A 171 70.19 63.04 23.61
N ALA A 172 69.59 64.20 23.94
CA ALA A 172 68.51 64.81 23.17
C ALA A 172 68.93 65.26 21.76
N ILE A 173 70.21 65.54 21.52
CA ILE A 173 70.75 65.87 20.18
C ILE A 173 71.17 64.59 19.43
N LEU A 174 71.87 63.68 20.10
CA LEU A 174 72.46 62.50 19.45
C LEU A 174 71.42 61.44 19.09
N VAL A 175 70.37 61.25 19.90
CA VAL A 175 69.29 60.30 19.61
C VAL A 175 68.57 60.61 18.30
N PRO A 176 68.03 61.83 18.07
CA PRO A 176 67.40 62.15 16.79
C PRO A 176 68.39 62.09 15.63
N MET A 177 69.65 62.49 15.84
CA MET A 177 70.67 62.39 14.78
C MET A 177 70.97 60.92 14.41
N ALA A 178 71.06 60.01 15.39
CA ALA A 178 71.19 58.58 15.15
C ALA A 178 69.97 58.02 14.40
N VAL A 179 68.75 58.42 14.78
CA VAL A 179 67.52 58.03 14.08
C VAL A 179 67.52 58.54 12.64
N GLN A 180 67.95 59.77 12.39
CA GLN A 180 68.01 60.35 11.06
C GLN A 180 69.07 59.67 10.18
N MET A 181 70.28 59.44 10.70
CA MET A 181 71.33 58.69 9.99
C MET A 181 70.86 57.27 9.65
N ARG A 182 70.09 56.65 10.56
CA ARG A 182 69.51 55.33 10.35
C ARG A 182 68.43 55.32 9.27
N ARG A 183 67.58 56.35 9.23
CA ARG A 183 66.57 56.54 8.16
C ARG A 183 67.25 56.72 6.81
N GLN A 184 68.28 57.58 6.70
CA GLN A 184 69.03 57.77 5.46
C GLN A 184 69.65 56.46 4.94
N LEU A 185 70.17 55.60 5.81
CA LEU A 185 70.68 54.28 5.42
C LEU A 185 69.58 53.33 4.92
N LEU A 186 68.37 53.44 5.45
CA LEU A 186 67.21 52.67 4.99
C LEU A 186 66.67 53.19 3.65
N ASP A 187 66.71 54.51 3.43
CA ASP A 187 66.31 55.14 2.16
C ASP A 187 67.28 54.78 1.01
N VAL A 188 68.58 54.65 1.30
CA VAL A 188 69.55 54.12 0.34
C VAL A 188 69.34 52.61 0.13
N GLY A 189 69.11 51.88 1.22
CA GLY A 189 68.62 50.49 1.21
C GLY A 189 69.69 49.39 1.13
N HIS A 190 70.93 49.73 0.75
CA HIS A 190 72.09 48.83 0.81
C HIS A 190 73.39 49.64 0.83
N ASP A 191 74.54 48.95 0.85
CA ASP A 191 75.86 49.57 0.70
C ASP A 191 75.96 50.38 -0.61
N PRO A 192 76.36 51.67 -0.56
CA PRO A 192 76.47 52.53 -1.74
C PRO A 192 77.42 52.00 -2.84
N HIS A 193 78.44 51.22 -2.48
CA HIS A 193 79.37 50.64 -3.45
C HIS A 193 78.70 49.53 -4.27
N ASP A 194 77.92 48.66 -3.60
CA ASP A 194 77.15 47.60 -4.27
C ASP A 194 76.05 48.20 -5.16
N LEU A 195 75.44 49.32 -4.75
CA LEU A 195 74.46 50.06 -5.56
C LEU A 195 75.07 50.73 -6.78
N ALA A 196 76.30 51.24 -6.69
CA ALA A 196 77.03 51.77 -7.83
C ALA A 196 77.38 50.67 -8.85
N GLN A 197 77.69 49.44 -8.40
CA GLN A 197 77.87 48.29 -9.28
C GLN A 197 76.56 47.88 -9.96
N ALA A 198 75.44 47.87 -9.22
CA ALA A 198 74.13 47.61 -9.79
C ALA A 198 73.72 48.65 -10.84
N ALA A 199 73.96 49.94 -10.58
CA ALA A 199 73.71 51.02 -11.53
C ALA A 199 74.57 50.93 -12.80
N ARG A 200 75.84 50.48 -12.69
CA ARG A 200 76.70 50.22 -13.87
C ARG A 200 76.21 49.03 -14.70
N ALA A 201 75.75 47.96 -14.06
CA ALA A 201 75.15 46.81 -14.76
C ALA A 201 73.90 47.22 -15.55
N ILE A 202 73.06 48.08 -14.96
CA ILE A 202 71.88 48.67 -15.63
C ILE A 202 72.30 49.54 -16.82
N ALA A 203 73.30 50.41 -16.65
CA ALA A 203 73.82 51.27 -17.73
C ALA A 203 74.45 50.47 -18.89
N GLN A 204 75.05 49.31 -18.59
CA GLN A 204 75.65 48.40 -19.58
C GLN A 204 74.67 47.34 -20.11
N GLN A 205 73.39 47.41 -19.74
CA GLN A 205 72.33 46.49 -20.18
C GLN A 205 72.60 45.00 -19.86
N GLN A 206 73.27 44.73 -18.73
CA GLN A 206 73.56 43.36 -18.29
C GLN A 206 72.66 42.95 -17.11
N PRO A 207 72.27 41.66 -17.02
CA PRO A 207 71.48 41.18 -15.89
C PRO A 207 72.25 41.34 -14.58
N LEU A 208 71.57 41.83 -13.54
CA LEU A 208 72.15 41.96 -12.22
C LEU A 208 72.66 40.60 -11.69
N PRO A 209 73.82 40.55 -11.02
CA PRO A 209 74.33 39.35 -10.37
C PRO A 209 73.28 38.72 -9.44
N ALA A 210 73.21 37.38 -9.38
CA ALA A 210 72.24 36.65 -8.56
C ALA A 210 72.27 37.07 -7.07
N ALA A 211 73.45 37.41 -6.56
CA ALA A 211 73.64 37.88 -5.19
C ALA A 211 72.88 39.18 -4.88
N ILE A 212 72.67 40.08 -5.84
CA ILE A 212 71.96 41.36 -5.62
C ILE A 212 70.45 41.18 -5.75
N ARG A 213 70.00 40.27 -6.62
CA ARG A 213 68.57 39.99 -6.85
C ARG A 213 67.88 39.28 -5.69
N ALA A 214 68.63 38.53 -4.87
CA ALA A 214 68.11 37.76 -3.74
C ALA A 214 68.15 38.51 -2.40
N LEU A 215 68.58 39.79 -2.39
CA LEU A 215 68.66 40.57 -1.16
C LEU A 215 67.26 41.02 -0.70
N GLU A 216 66.98 40.88 0.59
CA GLU A 216 65.86 41.58 1.23
C GLU A 216 66.20 43.07 1.35
N LEU A 217 65.57 43.88 0.50
CA LEU A 217 65.78 45.33 0.44
C LEU A 217 64.61 46.08 1.07
N PRO A 218 64.86 47.23 1.75
CA PRO A 218 63.77 48.05 2.29
C PRO A 218 62.85 48.57 1.19
N GLN A 219 61.54 48.37 1.36
CA GLN A 219 60.53 48.89 0.44
C GLN A 219 60.63 50.43 0.37
N GLY A 220 60.63 50.98 -0.85
CA GLY A 220 60.78 52.42 -1.08
C GLY A 220 62.23 52.94 -1.12
N SER A 221 63.23 52.07 -0.95
CA SER A 221 64.64 52.47 -1.03
C SER A 221 65.16 52.63 -2.47
N ILE A 222 66.25 53.36 -2.64
CA ILE A 222 66.99 53.48 -3.92
C ILE A 222 67.42 52.10 -4.40
N ALA A 223 67.89 51.23 -3.51
CA ALA A 223 68.24 49.84 -3.81
C ALA A 223 67.08 49.04 -4.40
N HIS A 224 65.92 49.08 -3.73
CA HIS A 224 64.70 48.42 -4.20
C HIS A 224 64.26 48.98 -5.56
N THR A 225 64.37 50.29 -5.75
CA THR A 225 64.01 50.97 -7.00
C THR A 225 64.97 50.64 -8.15
N LEU A 226 66.27 50.50 -7.90
CA LEU A 226 67.25 50.08 -8.92
C LEU A 226 67.06 48.62 -9.36
N VAL A 227 66.76 47.72 -8.42
CA VAL A 227 66.45 46.31 -8.75
C VAL A 227 65.13 46.22 -9.52
N ALA A 228 64.11 47.00 -9.14
CA ALA A 228 62.85 47.11 -9.87
C ALA A 228 63.06 47.72 -11.28
N ALA A 229 63.87 48.78 -11.41
CA ALA A 229 64.15 49.43 -12.69
C ALA A 229 64.90 48.50 -13.66
N ASN A 230 65.85 47.67 -13.19
CA ASN A 230 66.49 46.66 -14.02
C ASN A 230 65.51 45.57 -14.49
N ALA A 231 64.58 45.15 -13.62
CA ALA A 231 63.52 44.21 -13.99
C ALA A 231 62.56 44.82 -15.03
N GLN A 232 62.27 46.12 -14.92
CA GLN A 232 61.39 46.85 -15.82
C GLN A 232 62.05 47.15 -17.18
N LEU A 233 63.37 47.40 -17.23
CA LEU A 233 64.13 47.61 -18.46
C LEU A 233 64.30 46.32 -19.29
N LEU A 234 64.38 45.16 -18.64
CA LEU A 234 64.35 43.85 -19.30
C LEU A 234 62.93 43.52 -19.79
N SER A 235 61.91 43.82 -18.99
CA SER A 235 60.49 43.63 -19.36
C SER A 235 60.06 44.54 -20.53
N SER A 236 60.50 45.80 -20.58
CA SER A 236 60.18 46.71 -21.70
C SER A 236 60.82 46.29 -23.03
N ARG A 237 61.91 45.50 -23.01
CA ARG A 237 62.53 44.94 -24.20
C ARG A 237 61.82 43.68 -24.72
N GLU A 238 61.23 42.90 -23.80
CA GLU A 238 60.32 41.81 -24.17
C GLU A 238 59.03 42.37 -24.77
N GLN A 239 58.43 43.42 -24.18
CA GLN A 239 57.14 43.96 -24.62
C GLN A 239 57.08 44.45 -26.08
N ASP A 240 58.13 45.04 -26.65
CA ASP A 240 58.11 45.47 -28.06
C ASP A 240 58.27 44.29 -29.05
N SER A 241 59.00 43.24 -28.68
CA SER A 241 59.08 41.99 -29.45
C SER A 241 57.84 41.10 -29.23
N GLU A 242 57.21 41.22 -28.06
CA GLU A 242 56.04 40.45 -27.64
C GLU A 242 54.77 41.05 -28.23
N ALA A 243 54.60 42.37 -28.40
CA ALA A 243 53.41 42.94 -29.04
C ALA A 243 53.23 42.49 -30.51
N GLN A 244 54.32 42.35 -31.28
CA GLN A 244 54.26 41.80 -32.65
C GLN A 244 54.05 40.28 -32.66
N ARG A 245 54.66 39.57 -31.71
CA ARG A 245 54.51 38.11 -31.57
C ARG A 245 53.16 37.73 -30.95
N GLU A 246 52.55 38.61 -30.16
CA GLU A 246 51.23 38.50 -29.53
C GLU A 246 50.14 38.81 -30.55
N ASN A 247 50.31 39.78 -31.44
CA ASN A 247 49.37 39.98 -32.56
C ASN A 247 49.37 38.77 -33.52
N LEU A 248 50.54 38.21 -33.82
CA LEU A 248 50.65 36.94 -34.57
C LEU A 248 50.16 35.72 -33.77
N ARG A 249 50.36 35.66 -32.45
CA ARG A 249 49.89 34.58 -31.58
C ARG A 249 48.37 34.63 -31.38
N ILE A 250 47.75 35.80 -31.26
CA ILE A 250 46.29 35.97 -31.20
C ILE A 250 45.68 35.56 -32.54
N ARG A 251 46.26 35.98 -33.68
CA ARG A 251 45.81 35.55 -35.01
C ARG A 251 45.99 34.04 -35.24
N SER A 252 47.14 33.48 -34.86
CA SER A 252 47.38 32.03 -34.99
C SER A 252 46.53 31.21 -34.02
N ALA A 253 46.29 31.70 -32.79
CA ALA A 253 45.41 31.05 -31.83
C ALA A 253 43.95 31.10 -32.30
N LEU A 254 43.50 32.22 -32.85
CA LEU A 254 42.17 32.31 -33.47
C LEU A 254 42.08 31.41 -34.71
N ASP A 255 43.15 31.21 -35.48
CA ASP A 255 43.18 30.26 -36.60
C ASP A 255 43.17 28.78 -36.19
N ASP A 256 43.66 28.44 -35.00
CA ASP A 256 43.80 27.05 -34.54
C ASP A 256 42.73 26.65 -33.49
N VAL A 257 41.81 27.54 -33.09
CA VAL A 257 40.61 27.17 -32.32
C VAL A 257 39.53 26.57 -33.21
N THR A 258 38.58 25.84 -32.63
CA THR A 258 37.42 25.29 -33.37
C THR A 258 36.29 26.30 -33.56
N THR A 259 36.31 27.43 -32.86
CA THR A 259 35.29 28.47 -32.96
C THR A 259 35.46 29.29 -34.24
N ASN A 260 34.39 29.49 -35.00
CA ASN A 260 34.44 30.30 -36.22
C ASN A 260 34.37 31.80 -35.86
N VAL A 261 35.40 32.58 -36.15
CA VAL A 261 35.53 33.98 -35.71
C VAL A 261 35.85 34.92 -36.87
N MET A 262 35.13 36.04 -36.93
CA MET A 262 35.37 37.17 -37.84
C MET A 262 35.54 38.47 -37.06
N ILE A 263 36.44 39.35 -37.50
CA ILE A 263 36.62 40.70 -36.94
C ILE A 263 36.46 41.73 -38.06
N ALA A 264 35.68 42.77 -37.81
CA ALA A 264 35.51 43.92 -38.69
C ALA A 264 35.92 45.23 -37.97
N ASP A 265 36.43 46.21 -38.73
CA ASP A 265 36.79 47.54 -38.23
C ASP A 265 35.56 48.42 -37.90
N ALA A 266 35.80 49.63 -37.42
CA ALA A 266 34.75 50.60 -37.09
C ALA A 266 33.89 51.00 -38.30
N GLU A 267 34.44 50.95 -39.52
CA GLU A 267 33.72 51.17 -40.77
C GLU A 267 33.03 49.92 -41.32
N ARG A 268 33.02 48.81 -40.55
CA ARG A 268 32.41 47.52 -40.88
C ARG A 268 33.11 46.77 -42.02
N ARG A 269 34.37 47.05 -42.31
CA ARG A 269 35.19 46.24 -43.22
C ARG A 269 35.83 45.09 -42.48
N ILE A 270 35.83 43.92 -43.10
CA ILE A 270 36.36 42.69 -42.51
C ILE A 270 37.89 42.77 -42.53
N VAL A 271 38.48 42.77 -41.33
CA VAL A 271 39.94 42.88 -41.14
C VAL A 271 40.59 41.54 -40.79
N TYR A 272 39.79 40.56 -40.37
CA TYR A 272 40.26 39.22 -40.05
C TYR A 272 39.13 38.18 -40.11
N VAL A 273 39.45 37.01 -40.65
CA VAL A 273 38.61 35.80 -40.67
C VAL A 273 39.53 34.65 -40.33
N ASN A 274 39.15 33.81 -39.37
CA ASN A 274 39.98 32.67 -38.99
C ASN A 274 39.78 31.46 -39.93
N ARG A 275 40.77 30.56 -39.97
CA ARG A 275 40.73 29.35 -40.83
C ARG A 275 39.44 28.50 -40.68
N PRO A 276 38.95 28.17 -39.47
CA PRO A 276 37.70 27.43 -39.30
C PRO A 276 36.49 28.11 -39.92
N LEU A 277 36.32 29.43 -39.73
CA LEU A 277 35.21 30.17 -40.33
C LEU A 277 35.31 30.18 -41.85
N LEU A 278 36.51 30.36 -42.40
CA LEU A 278 36.73 30.32 -43.84
C LEU A 278 36.39 28.94 -44.42
N GLN A 279 36.80 27.86 -43.75
CA GLN A 279 36.48 26.48 -44.14
C GLN A 279 34.96 26.25 -44.11
N MET A 280 34.30 26.58 -42.99
CA MET A 280 32.86 26.42 -42.85
C MET A 280 32.10 27.20 -43.94
N LEU A 281 32.42 28.49 -44.13
CA LEU A 281 31.77 29.32 -45.15
C LEU A 281 32.06 28.84 -46.58
N SER A 282 33.23 28.23 -46.81
CA SER A 282 33.57 27.62 -48.11
C SER A 282 32.78 26.34 -48.36
N ASP A 283 32.66 25.48 -47.35
CA ASP A 283 31.91 24.22 -47.42
C ASP A 283 30.43 24.48 -47.70
N VAL A 284 29.86 25.56 -47.12
CA VAL A 284 28.46 25.94 -47.34
C VAL A 284 28.26 27.03 -48.40
N GLN A 285 29.30 27.42 -49.14
CA GLN A 285 29.25 28.59 -50.04
C GLN A 285 28.15 28.49 -51.10
N GLU A 286 28.01 27.34 -51.76
CA GLU A 286 27.00 27.13 -52.81
C GLU A 286 25.57 27.21 -52.26
N ASP A 287 25.38 26.81 -51.00
CA ASP A 287 24.11 26.94 -50.30
C ASP A 287 23.84 28.39 -49.90
N LEU A 288 24.82 29.09 -49.36
CA LEU A 288 24.72 30.52 -49.02
C LEU A 288 24.42 31.39 -50.24
N ARG A 289 24.96 31.04 -51.42
CA ARG A 289 24.70 31.74 -52.69
C ARG A 289 23.23 31.75 -53.11
N ARG A 290 22.41 30.80 -52.62
CA ARG A 290 20.96 30.81 -52.87
C ARG A 290 20.28 32.05 -52.30
N ASP A 291 20.75 32.49 -51.12
CA ASP A 291 20.20 33.64 -50.41
C ASP A 291 21.03 34.92 -50.58
N LEU A 292 22.31 34.77 -50.95
CA LEU A 292 23.31 35.82 -51.13
C LEU A 292 24.10 35.57 -52.44
N PRO A 293 23.56 35.91 -53.62
CA PRO A 293 24.12 35.49 -54.92
C PRO A 293 25.55 35.98 -55.22
N GLN A 294 26.00 37.04 -54.55
CA GLN A 294 27.33 37.63 -54.73
C GLN A 294 28.34 37.13 -53.67
N PHE A 295 27.97 36.15 -52.86
CA PHE A 295 28.81 35.64 -51.79
C PHE A 295 29.99 34.81 -52.33
N ASP A 296 31.18 35.10 -51.83
CA ASP A 296 32.42 34.38 -52.12
C ASP A 296 33.27 34.35 -50.84
N ALA A 297 33.48 33.15 -50.31
CA ALA A 297 34.24 32.92 -49.08
C ALA A 297 35.74 33.25 -49.26
N SER A 298 36.28 33.07 -50.47
CA SER A 298 37.70 33.34 -50.75
C SER A 298 38.05 34.83 -50.86
N ASP A 299 37.03 35.67 -51.03
CA ASP A 299 37.15 37.12 -51.23
C ASP A 299 36.36 37.91 -50.17
N LEU A 300 36.62 37.61 -48.89
CA LEU A 300 35.97 38.27 -47.74
C LEU A 300 36.80 39.40 -47.11
N LEU A 301 38.13 39.28 -47.12
CA LEU A 301 39.01 40.25 -46.47
C LEU A 301 38.96 41.61 -47.19
N GLY A 302 38.76 42.68 -46.42
CA GLY A 302 38.65 44.05 -46.93
C GLY A 302 37.26 44.45 -47.45
N LYS A 303 36.35 43.50 -47.70
CA LYS A 303 34.95 43.81 -48.01
C LYS A 303 34.19 44.25 -46.77
N THR A 304 33.07 44.96 -46.97
CA THR A 304 32.15 45.26 -45.86
C THR A 304 31.35 44.03 -45.46
N ILE A 305 31.01 43.90 -44.17
CA ILE A 305 30.15 42.81 -43.66
C ILE A 305 28.73 42.79 -44.26
N ASP A 306 28.38 43.84 -45.00
CA ASP A 306 27.13 43.96 -45.73
C ASP A 306 26.92 42.81 -46.73
N VAL A 307 27.99 42.17 -47.19
CA VAL A 307 27.94 40.98 -48.07
C VAL A 307 27.18 39.79 -47.47
N PHE A 308 27.04 39.73 -46.14
CA PHE A 308 26.30 38.68 -45.44
C PHE A 308 24.80 38.99 -45.28
N HIS A 309 24.30 40.12 -45.78
CA HIS A 309 22.97 40.63 -45.47
C HIS A 309 22.20 41.09 -46.71
N ARG A 310 20.94 40.66 -46.84
CA ARG A 310 20.05 41.13 -47.92
C ARG A 310 19.64 42.61 -47.79
N HIS A 311 19.64 43.15 -46.57
CA HIS A 311 19.23 44.54 -46.26
C HIS A 311 20.25 45.30 -45.39
N PRO A 312 21.43 45.64 -45.91
CA PRO A 312 22.56 46.17 -45.12
C PRO A 312 22.24 47.37 -44.20
N GLU A 313 21.31 48.23 -44.60
CA GLU A 313 20.92 49.42 -43.82
C GLU A 313 20.32 49.10 -42.44
N HIS A 314 19.69 47.94 -42.29
CA HIS A 314 19.13 47.53 -41.01
C HIS A 314 20.24 47.12 -40.03
N GLN A 315 21.18 46.29 -40.48
CA GLN A 315 22.32 45.85 -39.67
C GLN A 315 23.27 47.00 -39.34
N ALA A 316 23.48 47.93 -40.28
CA ALA A 316 24.29 49.12 -40.03
C ALA A 316 23.76 49.95 -38.84
N ARG A 317 22.43 50.14 -38.75
CA ARG A 317 21.78 50.82 -37.61
C ARG A 317 21.91 50.05 -36.30
N MET A 318 21.61 48.75 -36.32
CA MET A 318 21.71 47.90 -35.13
C MET A 318 23.14 47.89 -34.56
N LEU A 319 24.15 47.77 -35.43
CA LEU A 319 25.55 47.76 -35.01
C LEU A 319 26.03 49.11 -34.48
N ALA A 320 25.52 50.23 -35.02
CA ALA A 320 25.83 51.57 -34.53
C ALA A 320 25.36 51.79 -33.07
N GLU A 321 24.22 51.21 -32.70
CA GLU A 321 23.62 51.33 -31.36
C GLU A 321 24.10 50.24 -30.37
N LEU A 322 24.81 49.23 -30.84
CA LEU A 322 25.15 48.03 -30.07
C LEU A 322 26.14 48.32 -28.93
N LYS A 323 25.71 48.32 -27.66
CA LYS A 323 26.59 48.59 -26.51
C LYS A 323 27.18 47.36 -25.81
N GLY A 324 26.70 46.15 -26.13
CA GLY A 324 27.12 44.90 -25.48
C GLY A 324 26.95 43.69 -26.41
N THR A 325 27.03 42.48 -25.87
CA THR A 325 26.87 41.24 -26.66
C THR A 325 25.48 41.12 -27.27
N HIS A 326 25.40 40.98 -28.60
CA HIS A 326 24.18 40.58 -29.30
C HIS A 326 24.27 39.12 -29.70
N ARG A 327 23.22 38.35 -29.42
CA ARG A 327 23.09 36.96 -29.87
C ARG A 327 21.91 36.88 -30.82
N ALA A 328 22.14 36.33 -31.99
CA ALA A 328 21.13 36.11 -33.00
C ALA A 328 21.24 34.68 -33.53
N GLN A 329 20.10 34.12 -33.95
CA GLN A 329 20.07 32.93 -34.77
C GLN A 329 19.43 33.32 -36.09
N ILE A 330 20.13 33.06 -37.19
CA ILE A 330 19.66 33.36 -38.54
C ILE A 330 19.58 32.08 -39.34
N ARG A 331 18.70 32.08 -40.34
CA ARG A 331 18.65 31.03 -41.35
C ARG A 331 19.10 31.61 -42.68
N VAL A 332 20.14 31.04 -43.26
CA VAL A 332 20.74 31.53 -44.51
C VAL A 332 21.28 30.36 -45.31
N GLY A 333 20.93 30.30 -46.59
CA GLY A 333 21.30 29.20 -47.50
C GLY A 333 20.68 27.84 -47.14
N GLY A 334 19.71 27.80 -46.24
CA GLY A 334 19.17 26.56 -45.67
C GLY A 334 19.81 26.15 -44.33
N HIS A 335 20.92 26.77 -43.96
CA HIS A 335 21.65 26.49 -42.71
C HIS A 335 21.17 27.39 -41.56
N THR A 336 21.24 26.87 -40.33
CA THR A 336 20.89 27.57 -39.10
C THR A 336 22.15 28.04 -38.37
N MET A 337 22.46 29.31 -38.54
CA MET A 337 23.68 29.92 -38.00
C MET A 337 23.36 30.68 -36.72
N ARG A 338 24.07 30.37 -35.64
CA ARG A 338 24.09 31.18 -34.42
C ARG A 338 25.25 32.18 -34.50
N LEU A 339 24.93 33.46 -34.33
CA LEU A 339 25.89 34.55 -34.32
C LEU A 339 25.95 35.18 -32.94
N ILE A 340 27.16 35.41 -32.45
CA ILE A 340 27.43 36.18 -31.25
C ILE A 340 28.30 37.36 -31.63
N VAL A 341 27.73 38.56 -31.62
CA VAL A 341 28.40 39.81 -32.01
C VAL A 341 28.75 40.60 -30.76
N ASN A 342 30.02 41.01 -30.65
CA ASN A 342 30.50 41.86 -29.55
C ASN A 342 31.21 43.10 -30.11
N PRO A 343 30.94 44.31 -29.59
CA PRO A 343 31.73 45.49 -29.92
C PRO A 343 33.13 45.39 -29.29
N VAL A 344 34.17 45.73 -30.05
CA VAL A 344 35.54 45.86 -29.55
C VAL A 344 35.78 47.34 -29.26
N THR A 345 36.15 47.68 -28.03
CA THR A 345 36.38 49.07 -27.58
C THR A 345 37.81 49.26 -27.06
N ASP A 346 38.36 50.46 -27.23
CA ASP A 346 39.61 50.86 -26.61
C ASP A 346 39.45 51.19 -25.11
N ALA A 347 40.55 51.49 -24.43
CA ALA A 347 40.56 51.85 -23.01
C ALA A 347 39.86 53.19 -22.68
N ALA A 348 39.60 54.03 -23.69
CA ALA A 348 38.86 55.28 -23.58
C ALA A 348 37.35 55.11 -23.87
N GLY A 349 36.92 53.90 -24.24
CA GLY A 349 35.54 53.58 -24.57
C GLY A 349 35.16 53.87 -26.03
N ASN A 350 36.10 54.25 -26.90
CA ASN A 350 35.83 54.40 -28.32
C ASN A 350 35.78 53.03 -29.00
N ARG A 351 34.87 52.87 -29.97
CA ARG A 351 34.72 51.60 -30.70
C ARG A 351 35.81 51.42 -31.74
N LEU A 352 36.53 50.31 -31.64
CA LEU A 352 37.55 49.89 -32.60
C LEU A 352 36.97 49.00 -33.70
N GLY A 353 35.89 48.27 -33.43
CA GLY A 353 35.27 47.36 -34.40
C GLY A 353 34.30 46.38 -33.78
N PHE A 354 34.11 45.24 -34.43
CA PHE A 354 33.20 44.17 -34.02
C PHE A 354 33.87 42.82 -34.17
N VAL A 355 33.64 41.92 -33.20
CA VAL A 355 33.97 40.49 -33.34
C VAL A 355 32.67 39.70 -33.42
N VAL A 356 32.61 38.76 -34.36
CA VAL A 356 31.47 37.88 -34.58
C VAL A 356 31.93 36.44 -34.49
N GLU A 357 31.33 35.70 -33.57
CA GLU A 357 31.44 34.25 -33.49
C GLU A 357 30.27 33.61 -34.25
N TRP A 358 30.56 32.61 -35.08
CA TRP A 358 29.58 31.85 -35.84
C TRP A 358 29.57 30.39 -35.36
N ALA A 359 28.39 29.79 -35.25
CA ALA A 359 28.24 28.37 -35.06
C ALA A 359 27.12 27.86 -35.96
N ASP A 360 27.44 26.92 -36.85
CA ASP A 360 26.42 26.18 -37.58
C ASP A 360 25.76 25.17 -36.64
N ARG A 361 24.46 25.33 -36.41
CA ARG A 361 23.65 24.43 -35.57
C ARG A 361 22.61 23.68 -36.37
N THR A 362 22.77 23.57 -37.70
CA THR A 362 21.77 22.96 -38.59
C THR A 362 21.42 21.54 -38.16
N ASP A 363 22.42 20.70 -37.92
CA ASP A 363 22.21 19.30 -37.51
C ASP A 363 21.60 19.18 -36.11
N GLU A 364 22.03 20.02 -35.16
CA GLU A 364 21.49 20.03 -33.79
C GLU A 364 20.00 20.40 -33.79
N VAL A 365 19.64 21.48 -34.49
CA VAL A 365 18.25 21.97 -34.57
C VAL A 365 17.36 20.96 -35.31
N ALA A 366 17.88 20.31 -36.36
CA ALA A 366 17.13 19.27 -37.06
C ALA A 366 16.82 18.06 -36.14
N VAL A 367 17.77 17.65 -35.30
CA VAL A 367 17.56 16.57 -34.32
C VAL A 367 16.64 17.00 -33.18
N GLU A 368 16.77 18.24 -32.69
CA GLU A 368 15.84 18.81 -31.70
C GLU A 368 14.39 18.82 -32.23
N GLU A 369 14.18 19.22 -33.48
CA GLU A 369 12.86 19.20 -34.14
C GLU A 369 12.32 17.77 -34.35
N GLU A 370 13.19 16.83 -34.75
CA GLU A 370 12.86 15.41 -34.89
C GLU A 370 12.41 14.81 -33.54
N ILE A 371 13.20 14.98 -32.48
CA ILE A 371 12.89 14.51 -31.13
C ILE A 371 11.59 15.14 -30.63
N ALA A 372 11.42 16.45 -30.80
CA ALA A 372 10.22 17.15 -30.38
C ALA A 372 8.97 16.62 -31.13
N GLY A 373 9.11 16.23 -32.40
CA GLY A 373 8.06 15.55 -33.16
C GLY A 373 7.67 14.20 -32.56
N ILE A 374 8.65 13.34 -32.29
CA ILE A 374 8.44 12.00 -31.72
C ILE A 374 7.82 12.09 -30.32
N VAL A 375 8.31 13.00 -29.47
CA VAL A 375 7.77 13.21 -28.12
C VAL A 375 6.33 13.71 -28.17
N ARG A 376 5.99 14.64 -29.07
CA ARG A 376 4.59 15.08 -29.26
C ARG A 376 3.68 13.94 -29.69
N GLY A 377 4.15 13.08 -30.61
CA GLY A 377 3.44 11.87 -31.01
C GLY A 377 3.18 10.95 -29.81
N ALA A 378 4.22 10.67 -29.02
CA ALA A 378 4.12 9.82 -27.84
C ALA A 378 3.17 10.36 -26.77
N VAL A 379 3.16 11.68 -26.52
CA VAL A 379 2.20 12.34 -25.62
C VAL A 379 0.76 12.22 -26.13
N ALA A 380 0.57 12.23 -27.45
CA ALA A 380 -0.72 12.00 -28.08
C ALA A 380 -1.12 10.51 -28.16
N GLY A 381 -0.28 9.60 -27.65
CA GLY A 381 -0.53 8.15 -27.66
C GLY A 381 0.00 7.41 -28.90
N ASP A 382 0.63 8.11 -29.85
CA ASP A 382 1.33 7.47 -30.97
C ASP A 382 2.75 7.05 -30.53
N LEU A 383 2.87 5.79 -30.13
CA LEU A 383 4.14 5.17 -29.74
C LEU A 383 4.83 4.47 -30.92
N GLY A 384 4.36 4.64 -32.15
CA GLY A 384 4.95 4.03 -33.35
C GLY A 384 6.15 4.81 -33.89
N GLY A 385 6.24 6.11 -33.60
CA GLY A 385 7.34 6.98 -34.07
C GLY A 385 8.72 6.51 -33.59
N ARG A 386 9.73 6.61 -34.46
CA ARG A 386 11.13 6.28 -34.14
C ARG A 386 12.07 7.39 -34.60
N ILE A 387 13.08 7.67 -33.79
CA ILE A 387 14.19 8.56 -34.15
C ILE A 387 15.12 7.79 -35.10
N ARG A 388 15.45 8.39 -36.25
CA ARG A 388 16.39 7.80 -37.21
C ARG A 388 17.81 7.92 -36.66
N LEU A 389 18.52 6.79 -36.56
CA LEU A 389 19.86 6.75 -35.96
C LEU A 389 20.98 7.04 -36.97
N ASP A 390 20.70 6.96 -38.27
CA ASP A 390 21.67 7.21 -39.34
C ASP A 390 22.27 8.62 -39.23
N GLY A 391 23.61 8.69 -39.25
CA GLY A 391 24.37 9.95 -39.18
C GLY A 391 24.50 10.56 -37.78
N LYS A 392 23.87 9.98 -36.74
CA LYS A 392 23.98 10.46 -35.36
C LYS A 392 25.17 9.82 -34.64
N HIS A 393 25.89 10.59 -33.82
CA HIS A 393 27.07 10.12 -33.10
C HIS A 393 27.07 10.62 -31.64
N GLY A 394 27.86 9.95 -30.79
CA GLY A 394 28.02 10.32 -29.37
C GLY A 394 26.70 10.36 -28.62
N PHE A 395 26.45 11.47 -27.90
CA PHE A 395 25.25 11.64 -27.07
C PHE A 395 23.93 11.51 -27.85
N LEU A 396 23.85 12.03 -29.08
CA LEU A 396 22.61 12.03 -29.86
C LEU A 396 22.18 10.62 -30.30
N LEU A 397 23.14 9.74 -30.60
CA LEU A 397 22.88 8.33 -30.91
C LEU A 397 22.32 7.62 -29.68
N GLN A 398 23.00 7.74 -28.54
CA GLN A 398 22.60 7.12 -27.28
C GLN A 398 21.20 7.60 -26.85
N LEU A 399 20.90 8.90 -27.00
CA LEU A 399 19.58 9.44 -26.71
C LEU A 399 18.50 8.87 -27.64
N GLY A 400 18.79 8.76 -28.94
CA GLY A 400 17.88 8.16 -29.93
C GLY A 400 17.57 6.70 -29.65
N GLU A 401 18.58 5.90 -29.29
CA GLU A 401 18.42 4.49 -28.91
C GLU A 401 17.55 4.34 -27.65
N GLN A 402 17.81 5.13 -26.61
CA GLN A 402 17.06 5.09 -25.36
C GLN A 402 15.58 5.49 -25.55
N ILE A 403 15.32 6.53 -26.33
CA ILE A 403 13.95 6.96 -26.65
C ILE A 403 13.22 5.88 -27.46
N ASN A 404 13.87 5.30 -28.48
CA ASN A 404 13.29 4.23 -29.29
C ASN A 404 12.97 2.98 -28.45
N ALA A 405 13.87 2.59 -27.53
CA ALA A 405 13.65 1.47 -26.62
C ALA A 405 12.48 1.73 -25.67
N MET A 406 12.38 2.94 -25.10
CA MET A 406 11.27 3.35 -24.24
C MET A 406 9.93 3.30 -24.99
N LEU A 407 9.87 3.83 -26.21
CA LEU A 407 8.66 3.79 -27.05
C LEU A 407 8.28 2.36 -27.45
N ALA A 408 9.27 1.51 -27.76
CA ALA A 408 9.03 0.10 -28.08
C ALA A 408 8.44 -0.66 -26.89
N ALA A 409 8.99 -0.48 -25.69
CA ALA A 409 8.48 -1.09 -24.46
C ALA A 409 7.04 -0.63 -24.15
N GLY A 410 6.76 0.67 -24.27
CA GLY A 410 5.42 1.21 -24.07
C GLY A 410 4.40 0.73 -25.10
N ALA A 411 4.77 0.75 -26.38
CA ALA A 411 3.93 0.26 -27.46
C ALA A 411 3.59 -1.22 -27.29
N SER A 412 4.59 -2.06 -26.99
CA SER A 412 4.39 -3.50 -26.80
C SER A 412 3.51 -3.79 -25.58
N GLY A 413 3.78 -3.17 -24.43
CA GLY A 413 3.00 -3.37 -23.22
C GLY A 413 1.53 -3.01 -23.41
N LEU A 414 1.25 -1.83 -23.97
CA LEU A 414 -0.12 -1.39 -24.24
C LEU A 414 -0.82 -2.23 -25.31
N ALA A 415 -0.11 -2.68 -26.35
CA ALA A 415 -0.70 -3.54 -27.38
C ALA A 415 -1.19 -4.88 -26.83
N HIS A 416 -0.42 -5.53 -25.94
CA HIS A 416 -0.86 -6.78 -25.31
C HIS A 416 -2.09 -6.59 -24.43
N ILE A 417 -2.13 -5.51 -23.63
CA ILE A 417 -3.29 -5.18 -22.80
C ILE A 417 -4.51 -4.87 -23.67
N GLN A 418 -4.35 -4.08 -24.73
CA GLN A 418 -5.42 -3.78 -25.68
C GLN A 418 -5.99 -5.06 -26.33
N GLN A 419 -5.11 -5.96 -26.77
CA GLN A 419 -5.52 -7.25 -27.35
C GLN A 419 -6.33 -8.08 -26.35
N MET A 420 -5.90 -8.11 -25.09
CA MET A 420 -6.61 -8.83 -24.03
C MET A 420 -7.97 -8.21 -23.72
N LEU A 421 -8.05 -6.87 -23.59
CA LEU A 421 -9.32 -6.17 -23.38
C LEU A 421 -10.27 -6.35 -24.56
N ARG A 422 -9.75 -6.39 -25.79
CA ARG A 422 -10.55 -6.70 -26.98
C ARG A 422 -11.10 -8.12 -26.95
N ALA A 423 -10.28 -9.11 -26.58
CA ALA A 423 -10.72 -10.48 -26.39
C ALA A 423 -11.83 -10.57 -25.33
N LEU A 424 -11.67 -9.91 -24.19
CA LEU A 424 -12.70 -9.84 -23.14
C LEU A 424 -14.01 -9.21 -23.64
N ALA A 425 -13.93 -8.12 -24.42
CA ALA A 425 -15.10 -7.45 -24.99
C ALA A 425 -15.82 -8.31 -26.05
N GLU A 426 -15.08 -9.15 -26.77
CA GLU A 426 -15.60 -10.13 -27.74
C GLU A 426 -16.08 -11.43 -27.05
N GLY A 427 -15.97 -11.53 -25.72
CA GLY A 427 -16.38 -12.70 -24.93
C GLY A 427 -15.34 -13.83 -24.88
N ASP A 428 -14.14 -13.65 -25.42
CA ASP A 428 -13.04 -14.62 -25.32
C ASP A 428 -12.29 -14.47 -23.99
N LEU A 429 -12.72 -15.26 -23.01
CA LEU A 429 -12.10 -15.33 -21.68
C LEU A 429 -10.97 -16.37 -21.63
N SER A 430 -10.64 -17.03 -22.75
CA SER A 430 -9.58 -18.05 -22.81
C SER A 430 -8.18 -17.46 -22.99
N ARG A 431 -8.10 -16.22 -23.49
CA ARG A 431 -6.82 -15.54 -23.76
C ARG A 431 -6.09 -15.14 -22.49
N ARG A 432 -4.77 -15.21 -22.52
CA ARG A 432 -3.87 -14.69 -21.48
C ARG A 432 -2.73 -13.93 -22.13
N ILE A 433 -2.16 -12.98 -21.40
CA ILE A 433 -0.94 -12.28 -21.81
C ILE A 433 0.25 -13.07 -21.28
N ASP A 434 0.96 -13.77 -22.17
CA ASP A 434 2.14 -14.57 -21.82
C ASP A 434 3.47 -13.82 -22.02
N ALA A 435 3.42 -12.60 -22.57
CA ALA A 435 4.61 -11.78 -22.81
C ALA A 435 5.38 -11.48 -21.50
N ASP A 436 6.70 -11.42 -21.61
CA ASP A 436 7.59 -10.97 -20.53
C ASP A 436 7.57 -9.44 -20.48
N LEU A 437 6.73 -8.90 -19.59
CA LEU A 437 6.58 -7.48 -19.34
C LEU A 437 7.19 -7.13 -17.99
N GLN A 438 7.64 -5.89 -17.84
CA GLN A 438 8.37 -5.43 -16.67
C GLN A 438 7.69 -4.20 -16.05
N GLY A 439 7.89 -4.01 -14.73
CA GLY A 439 7.34 -2.88 -13.99
C GLY A 439 5.81 -2.78 -14.08
N VAL A 440 5.29 -1.59 -14.36
CA VAL A 440 3.83 -1.33 -14.41
C VAL A 440 3.12 -2.20 -15.47
N TYR A 441 3.78 -2.50 -16.60
CA TYR A 441 3.18 -3.33 -17.64
C TYR A 441 3.04 -4.79 -17.20
N ALA A 442 3.94 -5.29 -16.33
CA ALA A 442 3.82 -6.61 -15.72
C ALA A 442 2.58 -6.68 -14.82
N ASN A 443 2.42 -5.69 -13.94
CA ASN A 443 1.26 -5.60 -13.05
C ASN A 443 -0.04 -5.52 -13.85
N MET A 444 -0.10 -4.71 -14.92
CA MET A 444 -1.28 -4.64 -15.79
C MET A 444 -1.59 -5.98 -16.45
N LYS A 445 -0.56 -6.75 -16.86
CA LYS A 445 -0.74 -8.11 -17.38
C LYS A 445 -1.36 -9.01 -16.32
N ASP A 446 -0.82 -8.99 -15.11
CA ASP A 446 -1.26 -9.87 -14.02
C ASP A 446 -2.70 -9.55 -13.63
N ASP A 447 -3.05 -8.27 -13.50
CA ASP A 447 -4.41 -7.80 -13.23
C ASP A 447 -5.40 -8.17 -14.36
N ALA A 448 -4.99 -8.03 -15.63
CA ALA A 448 -5.81 -8.42 -16.78
C ALA A 448 -6.04 -9.94 -16.83
N ASN A 449 -4.99 -10.73 -16.59
CA ASN A 449 -5.08 -12.19 -16.53
C ASN A 449 -5.96 -12.65 -15.36
N ALA A 450 -5.80 -12.06 -14.18
CA ALA A 450 -6.61 -12.35 -12.99
C ALA A 450 -8.08 -12.01 -13.23
N THR A 451 -8.37 -10.88 -13.91
CA THR A 451 -9.74 -10.50 -14.30
C THR A 451 -10.35 -11.54 -15.22
N ALA A 452 -9.62 -12.00 -16.24
CA ALA A 452 -10.08 -13.02 -17.16
C ALA A 452 -10.31 -14.37 -16.47
N GLU A 453 -9.46 -14.74 -15.52
CA GLU A 453 -9.61 -15.94 -14.72
C GLU A 453 -10.86 -15.88 -13.82
N GLN A 454 -11.09 -14.76 -13.14
CA GLN A 454 -12.26 -14.56 -12.29
C GLN A 454 -13.56 -14.60 -13.10
N LEU A 455 -13.61 -13.92 -14.24
CA LEU A 455 -14.76 -13.98 -15.16
C LEU A 455 -14.97 -15.41 -15.69
N SER A 456 -13.89 -16.11 -16.07
CA SER A 456 -13.96 -17.50 -16.51
C SER A 456 -14.50 -18.44 -15.42
N ALA A 457 -14.19 -18.18 -14.15
CA ALA A 457 -14.69 -18.95 -13.02
C ALA A 457 -16.19 -18.71 -12.80
N ILE A 458 -16.62 -17.44 -12.84
CA ILE A 458 -18.04 -17.07 -12.72
C ILE A 458 -18.86 -17.70 -13.86
N VAL A 459 -18.42 -17.59 -15.11
CA VAL A 459 -19.10 -18.19 -16.27
C VAL A 459 -19.20 -19.72 -16.12
N ARG A 460 -18.12 -20.40 -15.68
CA ARG A 460 -18.16 -21.85 -15.41
C ARG A 460 -19.14 -22.22 -14.31
N GLN A 461 -19.20 -21.43 -13.24
CA GLN A 461 -20.14 -21.66 -12.15
C GLN A 461 -21.59 -21.51 -12.63
N ILE A 462 -21.87 -20.50 -13.47
CA ILE A 462 -23.20 -20.29 -14.05
C ILE A 462 -23.57 -21.44 -15.02
N GLN A 463 -22.62 -21.91 -15.84
CA GLN A 463 -22.84 -23.09 -16.70
C GLN A 463 -23.22 -24.32 -15.87
N GLY A 464 -22.43 -24.64 -14.84
CA GLY A 464 -22.71 -25.77 -13.95
C GLY A 464 -24.03 -25.64 -13.18
N ALA A 465 -24.38 -24.43 -12.74
CA ALA A 465 -25.66 -24.17 -12.09
C ALA A 465 -26.84 -24.32 -13.07
N SER A 466 -26.70 -23.85 -14.30
CA SER A 466 -27.74 -23.97 -15.35
C SER A 466 -27.99 -25.44 -15.71
N ASP A 467 -26.92 -26.24 -15.88
CA ASP A 467 -27.05 -27.68 -16.14
C ASP A 467 -27.73 -28.42 -14.97
N ALA A 468 -27.40 -28.04 -13.74
CA ALA A 468 -28.02 -28.60 -12.54
C ALA A 468 -29.52 -28.23 -12.45
N ILE A 469 -29.88 -26.98 -12.72
CA ILE A 469 -31.28 -26.54 -12.76
C ILE A 469 -32.04 -27.27 -13.87
N ASN A 470 -31.45 -27.40 -15.07
CA ASN A 470 -32.08 -28.10 -16.18
C ASN A 470 -32.35 -29.58 -15.85
N THR A 471 -31.39 -30.25 -15.21
CA THR A 471 -31.56 -31.63 -14.74
C THR A 471 -32.66 -31.73 -13.69
N ALA A 472 -32.64 -30.86 -12.67
CA ALA A 472 -33.64 -30.86 -11.62
C ALA A 472 -35.05 -30.53 -12.14
N ALA A 473 -35.17 -29.58 -13.08
CA ALA A 473 -36.44 -29.26 -13.73
C ALA A 473 -36.99 -30.45 -14.53
N GLY A 474 -36.13 -31.18 -15.25
CA GLY A 474 -36.50 -32.43 -15.94
C GLY A 474 -36.97 -33.53 -14.98
N GLU A 475 -36.30 -33.69 -13.84
CA GLU A 475 -36.73 -34.64 -12.79
C GLU A 475 -38.08 -34.24 -12.17
N ILE A 476 -38.31 -32.95 -11.92
CA ILE A 476 -39.59 -32.44 -11.42
C ILE A 476 -40.70 -32.67 -12.44
N ALA A 477 -40.45 -32.39 -13.73
CA ALA A 477 -41.43 -32.62 -14.78
C ALA A 477 -41.83 -34.10 -14.87
N ALA A 478 -40.85 -35.01 -14.89
CA ALA A 478 -41.11 -36.44 -14.89
C ALA A 478 -41.84 -36.91 -13.62
N GLY A 479 -41.51 -36.34 -12.46
CA GLY A 479 -42.20 -36.61 -11.20
C GLY A 479 -43.66 -36.15 -11.21
N ASN A 480 -43.94 -34.99 -11.81
CA ASN A 480 -45.29 -34.48 -11.96
C ASN A 480 -46.11 -35.30 -12.96
N ASP A 481 -45.50 -35.80 -14.03
CA ASP A 481 -46.18 -36.73 -14.96
C ASP A 481 -46.61 -38.03 -14.24
N ASP A 482 -45.77 -38.58 -13.36
CA ASP A 482 -46.15 -39.73 -12.52
C ASP A 482 -47.27 -39.37 -11.53
N LEU A 483 -47.20 -38.20 -10.91
CA LEU A 483 -48.22 -37.73 -9.98
C LEU A 483 -49.55 -37.47 -10.69
N SER A 484 -49.55 -36.95 -11.92
CA SER A 484 -50.74 -36.78 -12.76
C SER A 484 -51.44 -38.11 -12.98
N ARG A 485 -50.71 -39.12 -13.46
CA ARG A 485 -51.25 -40.46 -13.69
C ARG A 485 -51.81 -41.10 -12.43
N ARG A 486 -51.15 -40.91 -11.29
CA ARG A 486 -51.65 -41.42 -9.99
C ARG A 486 -52.91 -40.67 -9.52
N THR A 487 -52.98 -39.37 -9.79
CA THR A 487 -54.15 -38.53 -9.47
C THR A 487 -55.36 -38.93 -10.32
N GLU A 488 -55.15 -39.17 -11.63
CA GLU A 488 -56.18 -39.70 -12.54
C GLU A 488 -56.66 -41.09 -12.10
N GLN A 489 -55.74 -41.98 -11.72
CA GLN A 489 -56.11 -43.30 -11.22
C GLN A 489 -56.87 -43.22 -9.89
N GLN A 490 -56.48 -42.29 -9.01
CA GLN A 490 -57.19 -42.04 -7.75
C GLN A 490 -58.60 -41.49 -8.00
N ALA A 491 -58.78 -40.59 -8.97
CA ALA A 491 -60.10 -40.11 -9.38
C ALA A 491 -60.99 -41.27 -9.83
N ALA A 492 -60.48 -42.15 -10.70
CA ALA A 492 -61.22 -43.33 -11.16
C ALA A 492 -61.61 -44.28 -10.00
N SER A 493 -60.70 -44.50 -9.04
CA SER A 493 -61.01 -45.31 -7.84
C SER A 493 -62.04 -44.65 -6.92
N LEU A 494 -62.05 -43.31 -6.83
CA LEU A 494 -63.06 -42.57 -6.06
C LEU A 494 -64.43 -42.64 -6.74
N GLU A 495 -64.50 -42.57 -8.07
CA GLU A 495 -65.76 -42.76 -8.82
C GLU A 495 -66.34 -44.16 -8.57
N GLU A 496 -65.52 -45.21 -8.63
CA GLU A 496 -65.95 -46.59 -8.35
C GLU A 496 -66.39 -46.77 -6.89
N THR A 497 -65.68 -46.13 -5.96
CA THR A 497 -66.04 -46.14 -4.53
C THR A 497 -67.36 -45.40 -4.30
N ALA A 498 -67.58 -44.26 -4.94
CA ALA A 498 -68.82 -43.50 -4.85
C ALA A 498 -70.02 -44.30 -5.38
N ALA A 499 -69.86 -44.95 -6.54
CA ALA A 499 -70.90 -45.82 -7.11
C ALA A 499 -71.23 -47.01 -6.18
N SER A 500 -70.20 -47.65 -5.62
CA SER A 500 -70.38 -48.74 -4.64
C SER A 500 -71.08 -48.26 -3.37
N MET A 501 -70.78 -47.04 -2.93
CA MET A 501 -71.42 -46.41 -1.76
C MET A 501 -72.89 -46.09 -2.02
N GLU A 502 -73.27 -45.65 -3.22
CA GLU A 502 -74.68 -45.47 -3.60
C GLU A 502 -75.46 -46.80 -3.58
N GLU A 503 -74.86 -47.87 -4.12
CA GLU A 503 -75.46 -49.21 -4.10
C GLU A 503 -75.61 -49.75 -2.66
N LEU A 504 -74.59 -49.58 -1.82
CA LEU A 504 -74.64 -49.93 -0.40
C LEU A 504 -75.71 -49.15 0.35
N THR A 505 -75.80 -47.82 0.11
CA THR A 505 -76.83 -46.96 0.72
C THR A 505 -78.23 -47.46 0.36
N SER A 506 -78.46 -47.77 -0.91
CA SER A 506 -79.73 -48.30 -1.40
C SER A 506 -80.07 -49.63 -0.72
N THR A 507 -79.11 -50.55 -0.64
CA THR A 507 -79.29 -51.88 -0.05
C THR A 507 -79.58 -51.80 1.46
N VAL A 508 -78.87 -50.95 2.20
CA VAL A 508 -79.11 -50.74 3.64
C VAL A 508 -80.48 -50.14 3.90
N LYS A 509 -80.89 -49.14 3.10
CA LYS A 509 -82.24 -48.56 3.17
C LYS A 509 -83.32 -49.61 2.89
N GLN A 510 -83.10 -50.47 1.90
CA GLN A 510 -84.02 -51.55 1.56
C GLN A 510 -84.09 -52.60 2.67
N ASN A 511 -82.97 -52.94 3.32
CA ASN A 511 -82.93 -53.85 4.46
C ASN A 511 -83.69 -53.29 5.68
N ALA A 512 -83.56 -51.98 5.96
CA ALA A 512 -84.31 -51.33 7.02
C ALA A 512 -85.83 -51.41 6.77
N GLU A 513 -86.27 -51.17 5.54
CA GLU A 513 -87.68 -51.28 5.15
C GLU A 513 -88.17 -52.74 5.21
N HIS A 514 -87.39 -53.70 4.70
CA HIS A 514 -87.72 -55.12 4.78
C HIS A 514 -87.84 -55.61 6.22
N ALA A 515 -86.94 -55.18 7.11
CA ALA A 515 -87.03 -55.48 8.53
C ALA A 515 -88.29 -54.89 9.16
N HIS A 516 -88.66 -53.66 8.78
CA HIS A 516 -89.90 -53.04 9.23
C HIS A 516 -91.15 -53.82 8.76
N GLN A 517 -91.18 -54.21 7.48
CA GLN A 517 -92.29 -54.99 6.91
C GLN A 517 -92.38 -56.39 7.55
N ALA A 518 -91.26 -57.08 7.73
CA ALA A 518 -91.19 -58.38 8.39
C ALA A 518 -91.65 -58.29 9.85
N ASN A 519 -91.30 -57.21 10.57
CA ASN A 519 -91.79 -56.94 11.92
C ASN A 519 -93.31 -56.79 11.95
N GLN A 520 -93.91 -56.05 11.01
CA GLN A 520 -95.38 -55.93 10.91
C GLN A 520 -96.06 -57.27 10.64
N LEU A 521 -95.51 -58.09 9.73
CA LEU A 521 -96.01 -59.43 9.43
C LEU A 521 -95.91 -60.37 10.64
N ALA A 522 -94.79 -60.33 11.36
CA ALA A 522 -94.58 -61.10 12.59
C ALA A 522 -95.61 -60.71 13.66
N VAL A 523 -95.81 -59.41 13.92
CA VAL A 523 -96.84 -58.95 14.87
C VAL A 523 -98.24 -59.43 14.47
N GLY A 524 -98.57 -59.40 13.18
CA GLY A 524 -99.83 -59.94 12.65
C GLY A 524 -99.97 -61.45 12.88
N ALA A 525 -98.92 -62.24 12.60
CA ALA A 525 -98.91 -63.68 12.82
C ALA A 525 -99.03 -64.05 14.31
N ALA A 526 -98.38 -63.29 15.20
CA ALA A 526 -98.51 -63.47 16.65
C ALA A 526 -99.95 -63.21 17.13
N ALA A 527 -100.62 -62.19 16.59
CA ALA A 527 -102.01 -61.92 16.90
C ALA A 527 -102.94 -63.06 16.46
N VAL A 528 -102.74 -63.60 15.25
CA VAL A 528 -103.53 -64.75 14.76
C VAL A 528 -103.27 -66.01 15.60
N ALA A 529 -102.02 -66.31 15.94
CA ALA A 529 -101.68 -67.45 16.79
C ALA A 529 -102.25 -67.32 18.20
N SER A 530 -102.23 -66.11 18.78
CA SER A 530 -102.85 -65.80 20.08
C SER A 530 -104.37 -66.03 20.04
N GLN A 531 -105.04 -65.54 19.00
CA GLN A 531 -106.47 -65.78 18.78
C GLN A 531 -106.77 -67.27 18.60
N GLY A 532 -105.94 -68.00 17.85
CA GLY A 532 -106.02 -69.46 17.70
C GLY A 532 -105.92 -70.18 19.04
N GLY A 533 -104.98 -69.79 19.90
CA GLY A 533 -104.86 -70.30 21.26
C GLY A 533 -106.11 -70.05 22.11
N SER A 534 -106.74 -68.89 21.98
CA SER A 534 -108.01 -68.59 22.67
C SER A 534 -109.14 -69.52 22.23
N VAL A 535 -109.30 -69.74 20.91
CA VAL A 535 -110.31 -70.65 20.35
C VAL A 535 -110.06 -72.09 20.81
N VAL A 536 -108.80 -72.54 20.81
CA VAL A 536 -108.43 -73.86 21.33
C VAL A 536 -108.80 -74.00 22.81
N GLY A 537 -108.57 -72.97 23.63
CA GLY A 537 -108.99 -72.96 25.03
C GLY A 537 -110.51 -73.07 25.22
N GLN A 538 -111.30 -72.46 24.34
CA GLN A 538 -112.76 -72.63 24.32
C GLN A 538 -113.18 -74.06 23.95
N VAL A 539 -112.46 -74.72 23.03
CA VAL A 539 -112.70 -76.12 22.66
C VAL A 539 -112.39 -77.06 23.82
N VAL A 540 -111.27 -76.88 24.52
CA VAL A 540 -110.95 -77.66 25.74
C VAL A 540 -112.05 -77.53 26.78
N THR A 541 -112.50 -76.29 27.05
CA THR A 541 -113.61 -76.02 27.98
C THR A 541 -114.89 -76.78 27.57
N THR A 542 -115.22 -76.77 26.28
CA THR A 542 -116.40 -77.46 25.74
C THR A 542 -116.27 -78.97 25.87
N MET A 543 -115.10 -79.55 25.55
CA MET A 543 -114.82 -80.98 25.68
C MET A 543 -114.91 -81.44 27.13
N SER A 544 -114.42 -80.65 28.08
CA SER A 544 -114.60 -80.90 29.51
C SER A 544 -116.08 -80.93 29.91
N GLY A 545 -116.88 -79.99 29.39
CA GLY A 545 -118.33 -79.98 29.59
C GLY A 545 -119.06 -81.19 29.00
N ILE A 546 -118.64 -81.66 27.81
CA ILE A 546 -119.16 -82.89 27.20
C ILE A 546 -118.78 -84.11 28.05
N ALA A 547 -117.53 -84.23 28.48
CA ALA A 547 -117.08 -85.34 29.34
C ALA A 547 -117.86 -85.41 30.65
N ALA A 548 -118.10 -84.26 31.30
CA ALA A 548 -118.92 -84.17 32.50
C ALA A 548 -120.39 -84.58 32.25
N SER A 549 -120.96 -84.15 31.11
CA SER A 549 -122.34 -84.51 30.73
C SER A 549 -122.47 -86.00 30.42
N SER A 550 -121.52 -86.58 29.69
CA SER A 550 -121.48 -88.02 29.40
C SER A 550 -121.36 -88.86 30.66
N LYS A 551 -120.52 -88.44 31.63
CA LYS A 551 -120.43 -89.11 32.94
C LYS A 551 -121.77 -89.11 33.68
N LYS A 552 -122.48 -87.98 33.67
CA LYS A 552 -123.82 -87.87 34.27
C LYS A 552 -124.83 -88.79 33.58
N ILE A 553 -124.74 -88.97 32.26
CA ILE A 553 -125.57 -89.93 31.52
C ILE A 553 -125.22 -91.36 31.96
N ALA A 554 -123.93 -91.73 32.07
CA ALA A 554 -123.51 -93.06 32.54
C ALA A 554 -124.06 -93.39 33.93
N ASP A 555 -124.11 -92.40 34.83
CA ASP A 555 -124.71 -92.54 36.17
C ASP A 555 -126.22 -92.81 36.07
N ILE A 556 -126.95 -92.07 35.22
CA ILE A 556 -128.40 -92.27 34.99
C ILE A 556 -128.68 -93.67 34.41
N ILE A 557 -127.89 -94.09 33.43
CA ILE A 557 -128.03 -95.42 32.81
C ILE A 557 -127.78 -96.54 33.84
N SER A 558 -126.83 -96.33 34.76
CA SER A 558 -126.58 -97.27 35.86
C SER A 558 -127.79 -97.36 36.81
N VAL A 559 -128.50 -96.25 37.05
CA VAL A 559 -129.77 -96.26 37.80
C VAL A 559 -130.86 -97.00 37.03
N ILE A 560 -130.99 -96.79 35.71
CA ILE A 560 -131.97 -97.48 34.86
C ILE A 560 -131.73 -99.00 34.85
N ASP A 561 -130.48 -99.45 34.72
CA ASP A 561 -130.14 -100.87 34.83
C ASP A 561 -130.51 -101.43 36.22
N GLY A 562 -130.28 -100.65 37.28
CA GLY A 562 -130.74 -100.97 38.63
C GLY A 562 -132.26 -101.12 38.75
N ILE A 563 -133.03 -100.21 38.14
CA ILE A 563 -134.51 -100.30 38.09
C ILE A 563 -134.96 -101.52 37.29
N ALA A 564 -134.32 -101.80 36.15
CA ALA A 564 -134.60 -102.98 35.33
C ALA A 564 -134.33 -104.27 36.12
N PHE A 565 -133.23 -104.35 36.86
CA PHE A 565 -132.92 -105.47 37.74
C PHE A 565 -133.97 -105.66 38.84
N GLN A 566 -134.35 -104.58 39.54
CA GLN A 566 -135.41 -104.62 40.56
C GLN A 566 -136.76 -105.07 39.97
N THR A 567 -137.11 -104.57 38.78
CA THR A 567 -138.34 -104.94 38.06
C THR A 567 -138.33 -106.43 37.66
N ASN A 568 -137.19 -106.95 37.23
CA ASN A 568 -137.02 -108.36 36.91
C ASN A 568 -137.22 -109.26 38.14
N ILE A 569 -136.74 -108.85 39.33
CA ILE A 569 -136.96 -109.57 40.59
C ILE A 569 -138.43 -109.48 41.04
N LEU A 570 -139.06 -108.30 40.96
CA LEU A 570 -140.48 -108.12 41.25
C LEU A 570 -141.37 -108.99 40.35
N ALA A 571 -141.07 -109.01 39.05
CA ALA A 571 -141.78 -109.82 38.07
C ALA A 571 -141.59 -111.32 38.32
N LEU A 572 -140.40 -111.75 38.71
CA LEU A 572 -140.16 -113.13 39.15
C LEU A 572 -140.98 -113.49 40.39
N ASN A 573 -141.00 -112.62 41.41
CA ASN A 573 -141.80 -112.82 42.62
C ASN A 573 -143.30 -112.90 42.29
N ALA A 574 -143.79 -112.02 41.41
CA ALA A 574 -145.17 -112.03 40.95
C ALA A 574 -145.52 -113.31 40.14
N ALA A 575 -144.60 -113.79 39.29
CA ALA A 575 -144.79 -115.04 38.54
C ALA A 575 -144.87 -116.25 39.48
N VAL A 576 -144.06 -116.28 40.55
CA VAL A 576 -144.10 -117.32 41.59
C VAL A 576 -145.42 -117.29 42.35
N GLU A 577 -145.89 -116.11 42.77
CA GLU A 577 -147.17 -115.98 43.49
C GLU A 577 -148.38 -116.31 42.59
N ALA A 578 -148.30 -115.94 41.30
CA ALA A 578 -149.31 -116.32 40.31
C ALA A 578 -149.35 -117.84 40.07
N ALA A 579 -148.20 -118.52 40.04
CA ALA A 579 -148.15 -119.98 39.98
C ALA A 579 -148.73 -120.64 41.25
N ARG A 580 -148.55 -120.00 42.42
CA ARG A 580 -149.09 -120.44 43.71
C ARG A 580 -150.62 -120.35 43.77
N ALA A 581 -151.22 -119.40 43.07
CA ALA A 581 -152.67 -119.21 42.98
C ALA A 581 -153.40 -120.17 42.00
N GLY A 582 -152.67 -121.08 41.33
CA GLY A 582 -153.25 -122.10 40.44
C GLY A 582 -153.95 -121.52 39.20
N GLU A 583 -155.09 -122.10 38.80
CA GLU A 583 -155.81 -121.70 37.58
C GLU A 583 -156.29 -120.23 37.59
N GLN A 584 -156.56 -119.66 38.77
CA GLN A 584 -156.96 -118.25 38.91
C GLN A 584 -155.79 -117.27 38.65
N GLY A 585 -154.55 -117.73 38.77
CA GLY A 585 -153.34 -116.93 38.58
C GLY A 585 -152.77 -116.92 37.15
N ARG A 586 -153.32 -117.71 36.21
CA ARG A 586 -152.75 -117.86 34.85
C ARG A 586 -152.58 -116.54 34.11
N GLY A 587 -153.56 -115.64 34.19
CA GLY A 587 -153.48 -114.32 33.56
C GLY A 587 -152.36 -113.46 34.14
N PHE A 588 -152.20 -113.48 35.48
CA PHE A 588 -151.12 -112.76 36.17
C PHE A 588 -149.73 -113.35 35.88
N ALA A 589 -149.61 -114.67 35.74
CA ALA A 589 -148.34 -115.33 35.41
C ALA A 589 -147.82 -114.93 34.02
N VAL A 590 -148.71 -114.79 33.03
CA VAL A 590 -148.35 -114.32 31.68
C VAL A 590 -147.86 -112.87 31.72
N VAL A 591 -148.60 -111.98 32.39
CA VAL A 591 -148.18 -110.57 32.56
C VAL A 591 -146.85 -110.48 33.29
N ALA A 592 -146.65 -111.26 34.36
CA ALA A 592 -145.40 -111.29 35.10
C ALA A 592 -144.21 -111.79 34.23
N SER A 593 -144.41 -112.79 33.37
CA SER A 593 -143.38 -113.23 32.41
C SER A 593 -143.07 -112.17 31.35
N GLU A 594 -144.07 -111.44 30.87
CA GLU A 594 -143.88 -110.35 29.90
C GLU A 594 -143.13 -109.18 30.52
N VAL A 595 -143.51 -108.77 31.74
CA VAL A 595 -142.80 -107.73 32.51
C VAL A 595 -141.36 -108.14 32.79
N ARG A 596 -141.12 -109.42 33.10
CA ARG A 596 -139.77 -109.96 33.31
C ARG A 596 -138.93 -109.87 32.03
N THR A 597 -139.50 -110.29 30.90
CA THR A 597 -138.82 -110.24 29.59
C THR A 597 -138.51 -108.80 29.20
N LEU A 598 -139.45 -107.87 29.44
CA LEU A 598 -139.24 -106.44 29.22
C LEU A 598 -138.12 -105.89 30.11
N ALA A 599 -138.09 -106.26 31.39
CA ALA A 599 -137.03 -105.86 32.32
C ALA A 599 -135.64 -106.38 31.91
N GLN A 600 -135.53 -107.62 31.42
CA GLN A 600 -134.28 -108.16 30.86
C GLN A 600 -133.85 -107.42 29.58
N ARG A 601 -134.80 -107.07 28.70
CA ARG A 601 -134.53 -106.24 27.51
C ARG A 601 -134.06 -104.84 27.89
N SER A 602 -134.68 -104.21 28.89
CA SER A 602 -134.27 -102.91 29.42
C SER A 602 -132.88 -102.93 30.03
N SER A 603 -132.52 -103.97 30.80
CA SER A 603 -131.17 -104.14 31.35
C SER A 603 -130.11 -104.32 30.25
N THR A 604 -130.41 -105.12 29.22
CA THR A 604 -129.52 -105.32 28.07
C THR A 604 -129.29 -104.01 27.32
N ALA A 605 -130.36 -103.28 27.00
CA ALA A 605 -130.27 -101.97 26.35
C ALA A 605 -129.53 -100.94 27.21
N ALA A 606 -129.74 -100.94 28.53
CA ALA A 606 -129.01 -100.07 29.44
C ALA A 606 -127.50 -100.35 29.42
N LYS A 607 -127.08 -101.63 29.39
CA LYS A 607 -125.67 -102.00 29.26
C LYS A 607 -125.07 -101.57 27.93
N GLU A 608 -125.77 -101.79 26.81
CA GLU A 608 -125.31 -101.33 25.50
C GLU A 608 -125.15 -99.81 25.44
N ILE A 609 -126.08 -99.04 26.01
CA ILE A 609 -125.96 -97.58 26.10
C ILE A 609 -124.77 -97.20 27.00
N LYS A 610 -124.57 -97.91 28.13
CA LYS A 610 -123.43 -97.65 29.02
C LYS A 610 -122.10 -97.82 28.30
N ASP A 611 -121.93 -98.92 27.57
CA ASP A 611 -120.71 -99.19 26.81
C ASP A 611 -120.45 -98.10 25.74
N LEU A 612 -121.49 -97.63 25.05
CA LEU A 612 -121.38 -96.52 24.08
C LEU A 612 -121.01 -95.18 24.74
N ILE A 613 -121.52 -94.91 25.94
CA ILE A 613 -121.18 -93.70 26.71
C ILE A 613 -119.75 -93.77 27.21
N ASP A 614 -119.30 -94.93 27.71
CA ASP A 614 -117.92 -95.13 28.15
C ASP A 614 -116.93 -94.98 26.96
N ASP A 615 -117.25 -95.51 25.76
CA ASP A 615 -116.46 -95.25 24.54
C ASP A 615 -116.43 -93.76 24.20
N SER A 616 -117.57 -93.08 24.27
CA SER A 616 -117.68 -91.64 24.00
C SER A 616 -116.85 -90.81 24.99
N VAL A 617 -116.83 -91.15 26.28
CA VAL A 617 -115.97 -90.50 27.29
C VAL A 617 -114.50 -90.70 26.94
N GLY A 618 -114.10 -91.91 26.55
CA GLY A 618 -112.74 -92.22 26.10
C GLY A 618 -112.30 -91.37 24.90
N ARG A 619 -113.15 -91.25 23.88
CA ARG A 619 -112.88 -90.42 22.69
C ARG A 619 -112.79 -88.94 23.02
N VAL A 620 -113.66 -88.43 23.89
CA VAL A 620 -113.63 -87.03 24.33
C VAL A 620 -112.36 -86.75 25.14
N ALA A 621 -111.92 -87.67 26.00
CA ALA A 621 -110.65 -87.53 26.73
C ALA A 621 -109.44 -87.48 25.78
N GLN A 622 -109.39 -88.36 24.77
CA GLN A 622 -108.35 -88.34 23.75
C GLN A 622 -108.37 -87.05 22.93
N GLY A 623 -109.56 -86.60 22.52
CA GLY A 623 -109.74 -85.33 21.81
C GLY A 623 -109.29 -84.13 22.64
N SER A 624 -109.63 -84.12 23.93
CA SER A 624 -109.20 -83.07 24.86
C SER A 624 -107.67 -82.98 24.97
N ALA A 625 -106.99 -84.13 25.05
CA ALA A 625 -105.52 -84.16 25.11
C ALA A 625 -104.86 -83.62 23.83
N LEU A 626 -105.38 -83.97 22.65
CA LEU A 626 -104.88 -83.45 21.37
C LEU A 626 -105.09 -81.94 21.24
N VAL A 627 -106.24 -81.43 21.69
CA VAL A 627 -106.55 -80.00 21.67
C VAL A 627 -105.69 -79.22 22.67
N GLU A 628 -105.42 -79.78 23.86
CA GLU A 628 -104.50 -79.19 24.83
C GLU A 628 -103.07 -79.09 24.26
N GLN A 629 -102.58 -80.14 23.60
CA GLN A 629 -101.29 -80.12 22.89
C GLN A 629 -101.27 -79.11 21.74
N ALA A 630 -102.37 -78.95 21.01
CA ALA A 630 -102.48 -77.89 19.99
C ALA A 630 -102.39 -76.49 20.65
N GLY A 631 -102.96 -76.32 21.84
CA GLY A 631 -102.89 -75.08 22.61
C GLY A 631 -101.49 -74.71 23.06
N THR A 632 -100.72 -75.68 23.58
CA THR A 632 -99.30 -75.45 23.94
C THR A 632 -98.46 -75.11 22.71
N THR A 633 -98.70 -75.79 21.58
CA THR A 633 -98.03 -75.48 20.30
C THR A 633 -98.30 -74.06 19.83
N MET A 634 -99.54 -73.55 20.01
CA MET A 634 -99.86 -72.15 19.69
C MET A 634 -99.10 -71.16 20.58
N GLN A 635 -98.91 -71.46 21.86
CA GLN A 635 -98.10 -70.63 22.77
C GLN A 635 -96.62 -70.61 22.35
N GLU A 636 -96.07 -71.75 21.93
CA GLU A 636 -94.70 -71.84 21.40
C GLU A 636 -94.52 -71.05 20.10
N ILE A 637 -95.54 -71.04 19.22
CA ILE A 637 -95.55 -70.20 18.01
C ILE A 637 -95.50 -68.72 18.40
N VAL A 638 -96.37 -68.26 19.32
CA VAL A 638 -96.37 -66.86 19.78
C VAL A 638 -95.00 -66.47 20.33
N ALA A 639 -94.40 -67.30 21.19
CA ALA A 639 -93.08 -67.04 21.74
C ALA A 639 -91.98 -67.00 20.66
N SER A 640 -92.09 -67.83 19.62
CA SER A 640 -91.13 -67.86 18.51
C SER A 640 -91.25 -66.65 17.60
N VAL A 641 -92.47 -66.21 17.29
CA VAL A 641 -92.74 -65.01 16.50
C VAL A 641 -92.31 -63.73 17.24
N GLN A 642 -92.43 -63.72 18.58
CA GLN A 642 -91.89 -62.64 19.40
C GLN A 642 -90.37 -62.51 19.25
N ARG A 643 -89.62 -63.63 19.26
CA ARG A 643 -88.17 -63.61 18.99
C ARG A 643 -87.84 -63.07 17.60
N VAL A 644 -88.62 -63.42 16.56
CA VAL A 644 -88.45 -62.86 15.22
C VAL A 644 -88.66 -61.34 15.21
N THR A 645 -89.69 -60.86 15.92
CA THR A 645 -89.98 -59.42 16.08
C THR A 645 -88.81 -58.67 16.72
N ASP A 646 -88.18 -59.27 17.74
CA ASP A 646 -87.02 -58.67 18.40
C ASP A 646 -85.79 -58.61 17.47
N ILE A 647 -85.50 -59.67 16.71
CA ILE A 647 -84.42 -59.69 15.71
C ILE A 647 -84.67 -58.63 14.63
N MET A 648 -85.90 -58.48 14.13
CA MET A 648 -86.21 -57.45 13.13
C MET A 648 -86.00 -56.04 13.67
N ARG A 649 -86.27 -55.80 14.95
CA ARG A 649 -86.00 -54.51 15.61
C ARG A 649 -84.50 -54.23 15.68
N GLU A 650 -83.69 -55.23 16.03
CA GLU A 650 -82.22 -55.13 16.03
C GLU A 650 -81.67 -54.85 14.62
N ILE A 651 -82.15 -55.55 13.59
CA ILE A 651 -81.73 -55.34 12.19
C ILE A 651 -82.10 -53.92 11.72
N SER A 652 -83.31 -53.45 12.03
CA SER A 652 -83.74 -52.09 11.68
C SER A 652 -82.86 -51.04 12.34
N SER A 653 -82.55 -51.20 13.64
CA SER A 653 -81.64 -50.31 14.37
C SER A 653 -80.22 -50.32 13.79
N ALA A 654 -79.67 -51.51 13.52
CA ALA A 654 -78.34 -51.67 12.93
C ALA A 654 -78.27 -51.08 11.52
N SER A 655 -79.32 -51.23 10.72
CA SER A 655 -79.39 -50.66 9.37
C SER A 655 -79.45 -49.13 9.41
N GLN A 656 -80.14 -48.55 10.40
CA GLN A 656 -80.17 -47.09 10.60
C GLN A 656 -78.78 -46.54 10.95
N GLU A 657 -78.04 -47.25 11.82
CA GLU A 657 -76.67 -46.89 12.20
C GLU A 657 -75.70 -47.05 11.01
N GLN A 658 -75.83 -48.13 10.23
CA GLN A 658 -75.07 -48.31 8.99
C GLN A 658 -75.34 -47.18 8.00
N SER A 659 -76.60 -46.76 7.83
CA SER A 659 -76.94 -45.65 6.95
C SER A 659 -76.24 -44.35 7.37
N ALA A 660 -76.21 -44.04 8.67
CA ALA A 660 -75.50 -42.87 9.18
C ALA A 660 -73.98 -42.98 8.98
N GLY A 661 -73.40 -44.17 9.19
CA GLY A 661 -71.98 -44.43 8.94
C GLY A 661 -71.62 -44.28 7.45
N ILE A 662 -72.47 -44.77 6.56
CA ILE A 662 -72.31 -44.65 5.11
C ILE A 662 -72.37 -43.18 4.67
N GLU A 663 -73.27 -42.37 5.24
CA GLU A 663 -73.36 -40.94 4.96
C GLU A 663 -72.06 -40.20 5.35
N GLN A 664 -71.45 -40.56 6.48
CA GLN A 664 -70.16 -40.01 6.89
C GLN A 664 -69.01 -40.44 5.96
N VAL A 665 -69.01 -41.69 5.50
CA VAL A 665 -68.03 -42.15 4.49
C VAL A 665 -68.23 -41.41 3.18
N ASN A 666 -69.48 -41.16 2.75
CA ASN A 666 -69.79 -40.39 1.54
C ASN A 666 -69.24 -38.95 1.61
N GLN A 667 -69.38 -38.28 2.75
CA GLN A 667 -68.76 -36.96 2.99
C GLN A 667 -67.23 -37.03 2.88
N THR A 668 -66.61 -38.10 3.38
CA THR A 668 -65.16 -38.30 3.30
C THR A 668 -64.71 -38.51 1.85
N VAL A 669 -65.45 -39.30 1.07
CA VAL A 669 -65.20 -39.51 -0.36
C VAL A 669 -65.30 -38.20 -1.13
N THR A 670 -66.28 -37.35 -0.81
CA THR A 670 -66.42 -36.00 -1.41
C THR A 670 -65.21 -35.12 -1.11
N GLN A 671 -64.70 -35.13 0.13
CA GLN A 671 -63.48 -34.39 0.49
C GLN A 671 -62.24 -34.94 -0.22
N MET A 672 -62.15 -36.26 -0.39
CA MET A 672 -61.06 -36.89 -1.15
C MET A 672 -61.13 -36.52 -2.63
N ASP A 673 -62.33 -36.38 -3.22
CA ASP A 673 -62.50 -35.91 -4.59
C ASP A 673 -62.05 -34.45 -4.74
N GLU A 674 -62.46 -33.55 -3.85
CA GLU A 674 -61.98 -32.17 -3.83
C GLU A 674 -60.45 -32.09 -3.75
N ALA A 675 -59.83 -32.88 -2.87
CA ALA A 675 -58.37 -32.95 -2.74
C ALA A 675 -57.70 -33.54 -3.99
N THR A 676 -58.30 -34.55 -4.62
CA THR A 676 -57.83 -35.11 -5.90
C THR A 676 -57.86 -34.06 -7.02
N GLN A 677 -58.94 -33.29 -7.14
CA GLN A 677 -59.04 -32.21 -8.12
C GLN A 677 -58.02 -31.10 -7.85
N GLN A 678 -57.81 -30.75 -6.59
CA GLN A 678 -56.80 -29.78 -6.19
C GLN A 678 -55.38 -30.27 -6.49
N ASN A 679 -55.09 -31.55 -6.28
CA ASN A 679 -53.83 -32.17 -6.68
C ASN A 679 -53.63 -32.11 -8.20
N ALA A 680 -54.66 -32.35 -9.00
CA ALA A 680 -54.56 -32.24 -10.45
C ALA A 680 -54.19 -30.80 -10.88
N ALA A 681 -54.84 -29.80 -10.30
CA ALA A 681 -54.50 -28.39 -10.56
C ALA A 681 -53.05 -28.04 -10.14
N LEU A 682 -52.61 -28.51 -8.97
CA LEU A 682 -51.24 -28.32 -8.50
C LEU A 682 -50.21 -29.00 -9.39
N VAL A 683 -50.53 -30.19 -9.94
CA VAL A 683 -49.67 -30.90 -10.88
C VAL A 683 -49.53 -30.14 -12.20
N GLU A 684 -50.62 -29.57 -12.72
CA GLU A 684 -50.56 -28.72 -13.92
C GLU A 684 -49.68 -27.48 -13.68
N GLU A 685 -49.88 -26.79 -12.56
CA GLU A 685 -49.09 -25.61 -12.19
C GLU A 685 -47.61 -25.95 -12.00
N ALA A 686 -47.30 -27.02 -11.25
CA ALA A 686 -45.94 -27.45 -11.01
C ALA A 686 -45.25 -27.90 -12.31
N SER A 687 -45.98 -28.53 -13.23
CA SER A 687 -45.46 -28.92 -14.56
C SER A 687 -45.17 -27.70 -15.43
N ALA A 688 -46.03 -26.68 -15.39
CA ALA A 688 -45.78 -25.42 -16.08
C ALA A 688 -44.53 -24.71 -15.53
N ASN A 689 -44.39 -24.65 -14.20
CA ASN A 689 -43.22 -24.07 -13.54
C ASN A 689 -41.93 -24.83 -13.85
N ALA A 690 -41.97 -26.18 -13.87
CA ALA A 690 -40.83 -27.00 -14.25
C ALA A 690 -40.36 -26.71 -15.69
N ARG A 691 -41.30 -26.63 -16.64
CA ARG A 691 -40.99 -26.25 -18.03
C ARG A 691 -40.44 -24.82 -18.14
N SER A 692 -40.95 -23.88 -17.34
CA SER A 692 -40.42 -22.51 -17.30
C SER A 692 -38.99 -22.49 -16.77
N MET A 693 -38.68 -23.25 -15.71
CA MET A 693 -37.32 -23.39 -15.19
C MET A 693 -36.37 -24.01 -16.20
N GLU A 694 -36.80 -25.05 -16.93
CA GLU A 694 -36.02 -25.66 -18.02
C GLU A 694 -35.73 -24.63 -19.12
N HIS A 695 -36.73 -23.83 -19.49
CA HIS A 695 -36.57 -22.76 -20.48
C HIS A 695 -35.59 -21.67 -20.02
N GLU A 696 -35.72 -21.17 -18.79
CA GLU A 696 -34.83 -20.15 -18.21
C GLU A 696 -33.40 -20.66 -18.05
N ALA A 697 -33.21 -21.90 -17.61
CA ALA A 697 -31.90 -22.54 -17.53
C ALA A 697 -31.26 -22.67 -18.93
N GLY A 698 -32.06 -23.03 -19.94
CA GLY A 698 -31.62 -23.08 -21.34
C GLY A 698 -31.22 -21.71 -21.89
N GLU A 699 -31.96 -20.65 -21.56
CA GLU A 699 -31.62 -19.26 -21.92
C GLU A 699 -30.33 -18.79 -21.23
N LEU A 700 -30.16 -19.08 -19.93
CA LEU A 700 -28.94 -18.80 -19.20
C LEU A 700 -27.74 -19.52 -19.81
N ALA A 701 -27.89 -20.82 -20.11
CA ALA A 701 -26.87 -21.63 -20.77
C ALA A 701 -26.48 -21.05 -22.14
N ARG A 702 -27.46 -20.62 -22.96
CA ARG A 702 -27.21 -19.94 -24.24
C ARG A 702 -26.48 -18.61 -24.06
N ALA A 703 -26.89 -17.80 -23.09
CA ALA A 703 -26.28 -16.51 -22.82
C ALA A 703 -24.80 -16.66 -22.43
N VAL A 704 -24.48 -17.61 -21.53
CA VAL A 704 -23.11 -17.85 -21.11
C VAL A 704 -22.27 -18.61 -22.14
N ALA A 705 -22.91 -19.37 -23.05
CA ALA A 705 -22.21 -20.04 -24.16
C ALA A 705 -21.60 -19.06 -25.19
N SER A 706 -22.02 -17.79 -25.17
CA SER A 706 -21.38 -16.74 -25.96
C SER A 706 -19.93 -16.47 -25.51
N PHE A 707 -19.59 -16.79 -24.26
CA PHE A 707 -18.23 -16.64 -23.73
C PHE A 707 -17.38 -17.86 -24.10
N THR A 708 -16.22 -17.62 -24.70
CA THR A 708 -15.24 -18.67 -24.99
C THR A 708 -14.37 -18.87 -23.76
N LEU A 709 -14.40 -20.09 -23.22
CA LEU A 709 -13.58 -20.48 -22.08
C LEU A 709 -12.40 -21.33 -22.56
N GLU A 710 -11.31 -21.29 -21.80
CA GLU A 710 -10.18 -22.18 -22.04
C GLU A 710 -10.66 -23.64 -21.92
N ARG A 711 -10.54 -24.39 -23.01
CA ARG A 711 -10.92 -25.78 -23.08
C ARG A 711 -9.87 -26.59 -22.29
N ARG A 712 -10.05 -26.66 -20.97
CA ARG A 712 -9.22 -27.51 -20.14
C ARG A 712 -9.37 -28.93 -20.70
N PRO A 713 -8.28 -29.60 -21.15
CA PRO A 713 -8.38 -30.95 -21.64
C PRO A 713 -9.06 -31.78 -20.54
N PRO A 714 -10.00 -32.68 -20.89
CA PRO A 714 -10.64 -33.52 -19.90
C PRO A 714 -9.53 -34.20 -19.13
N SER A 715 -9.41 -33.88 -17.83
CA SER A 715 -8.43 -34.51 -16.97
C SER A 715 -8.64 -36.00 -17.12
N GLY A 716 -7.67 -36.68 -17.72
CA GLY A 716 -7.74 -38.11 -17.99
C GLY A 716 -8.26 -38.81 -16.75
N ALA A 717 -9.33 -39.59 -16.93
CA ALA A 717 -9.90 -40.43 -15.91
C ALA A 717 -8.77 -41.27 -15.29
N SER A 718 -8.28 -40.83 -14.13
CA SER A 718 -7.58 -41.70 -13.21
C SER A 718 -8.65 -42.62 -12.66
N ALA A 719 -8.71 -43.82 -13.22
CA ALA A 719 -9.41 -44.94 -12.63
C ALA A 719 -8.74 -45.28 -11.29
N SER A 720 -9.10 -44.56 -10.23
CA SER A 720 -8.97 -45.05 -8.87
C SER A 720 -10.38 -45.41 -8.40
N GLY A 721 -10.71 -46.70 -8.54
CA GLY A 721 -11.88 -47.30 -7.91
C GLY A 721 -11.77 -47.17 -6.40
N GLY A 722 -12.38 -46.10 -5.87
CA GLY A 722 -12.67 -45.94 -4.45
C GLY A 722 -14.17 -46.09 -4.27
N ASN A 723 -14.59 -47.24 -3.77
CA ASN A 723 -15.95 -47.54 -3.33
C ASN A 723 -16.54 -46.38 -2.51
N VAL A 724 -17.47 -45.63 -3.10
CA VAL A 724 -18.42 -44.81 -2.34
C VAL A 724 -19.73 -45.58 -2.32
N HIS A 725 -20.01 -46.18 -1.16
CA HIS A 725 -21.31 -46.77 -0.85
C HIS A 725 -22.43 -45.73 -1.02
N PRO A 726 -23.48 -45.98 -1.81
CA PRO A 726 -24.69 -45.17 -1.75
C PRO A 726 -25.51 -45.60 -0.53
N VAL A 727 -25.62 -44.72 0.45
CA VAL A 727 -26.61 -44.83 1.52
C VAL A 727 -27.97 -44.43 0.95
N TYR A 728 -28.69 -45.38 0.35
CA TYR A 728 -30.13 -45.31 0.17
C TYR A 728 -30.78 -46.30 1.13
N LYS A 729 -31.13 -45.82 2.32
CA LYS A 729 -31.98 -46.55 3.25
C LYS A 729 -33.44 -46.35 2.80
N LYS A 730 -33.94 -47.26 1.97
CA LYS A 730 -35.39 -47.45 1.72
C LYS A 730 -36.07 -47.71 3.06
N ALA A 731 -36.85 -46.76 3.55
CA ALA A 731 -37.83 -47.01 4.60
C ALA A 731 -39.07 -47.63 3.94
N GLN A 732 -39.17 -48.95 4.00
CA GLN A 732 -40.46 -49.64 3.84
C GLN A 732 -41.32 -49.31 5.05
N LEU A 733 -42.31 -48.44 4.87
CA LEU A 733 -43.44 -48.32 5.79
C LEU A 733 -44.46 -49.37 5.38
N SER A 734 -44.45 -50.48 6.12
CA SER A 734 -45.57 -51.40 6.24
C SER A 734 -46.48 -50.86 7.35
N ARG A 735 -47.65 -50.33 6.99
CA ARG A 735 -48.88 -50.39 7.79
C ARG A 735 -50.07 -50.40 6.86
#